data_AF-A0A6L5K2D6-F1
#
_entry.id   AF-A0A6L5K2D6-F1
#
_cell.length_a   1.000
_cell.length_b   1.000
_cell.length_c   1.000
_cell.angle_alpha   90.00
_cell.angle_beta   90.00
_cell.angle_gamma   90.00
#
_symmetry.space_group_name_H-M   'P 1'
#
loop_
_entity.id
_entity.type
_entity.pdbx_description
1 polymer ?
#
loop_
_entity_poly.entity_id
_entity_poly.type
_entity_poly.pdbx_seq_one_letter_code
_entity_poly.pdbx_strand_id
1 'polypeptide(L)'
;LCLPEYYKWNQWIFLKMLDKDLAYRKKSRVNWCPQCQTVLANEQVVGERCWRCDTLVKQKEMEQWFLKITDYAEELLSGHGMLEKWPEHVLLMQKNWIGKSTGAHIAFPLPDSSRSIEVFTTRVDTIYGATFMALSPEHPLSQELITDSKDEEILQAWIDKKIEAARLRKDIGEVEKEGIDTGKKAINPYTGEEIPIWISEYVLMEYGTGAIMAVPAHDQRDFEFAKKYSLPIKEVIVPEGKSPKGDLEEAFEDYGVVVNSGAFSGKRCEDAMEEMAQYAKDKGFGSKSVLYRIRDWGISRQRYWGTPIPVIYCKECGIVGVPYEDLAVLLPPEVEFTGEEGSPLENVEGFVNTKCPKCRGDARRETDTMDTFFDSSWYYFRYTSAHEEKLPFEPRSADYWLPVDLYIGGVEHAILHLIYARFFCKFFRDSGLTAVEEPFPRLLAQGMVVKDGAKMSKSKGNVVDPDDMIEKYGADSLRLFILFASPPEKEFIWTDEGVDGCFRFLNRLWTIEEENLDLFSEETIRQEEKMGEEARGLRVKMHLTIKKVSEDIEKRYHLNTAISSLMEFYNQIKRDKDILRKSQEGRAVLKESLESLILLLSPFAPHLCEELWEKTGHKTFLFRTPWPSFDPSLVSEERITIVVQVNGKLRDKFEAERESAEEEIKEKALDLTRIRNIMGDKKPKKVIYVKNKLVNIVL
;
A
#
# COMPACT_ATOMS: atom_id res chain seq x y z
N LEU A 1 8.42 -5.98 21.00
CA LEU A 1 8.39 -4.54 20.65
C LEU A 1 8.39 -3.66 21.91
N CYS A 2 7.47 -3.85 22.86
CA CYS A 2 7.39 -3.04 24.09
C CYS A 2 8.40 -3.37 25.20
N LEU A 3 9.36 -4.27 24.97
CA LEU A 3 10.37 -4.65 25.95
C LEU A 3 11.59 -3.72 25.86
N PRO A 4 12.25 -3.36 26.99
CA PRO A 4 13.41 -2.46 26.99
C PRO A 4 14.54 -2.89 26.06
N GLU A 5 14.78 -4.20 25.94
CA GLU A 5 15.83 -4.77 25.09
C GLU A 5 15.60 -4.46 23.61
N TYR A 6 14.35 -4.21 23.21
CA TYR A 6 13.97 -3.77 21.88
C TYR A 6 13.93 -2.24 21.79
N TYR A 7 13.13 -1.58 22.62
CA TYR A 7 12.86 -0.15 22.43
C TYR A 7 14.04 0.75 22.83
N LYS A 8 15.05 0.25 23.55
CA LYS A 8 16.33 0.97 23.69
C LYS A 8 16.91 1.33 22.32
N TRP A 9 16.69 0.49 21.32
CA TRP A 9 17.16 0.74 19.96
C TRP A 9 16.27 1.70 19.21
N ASN A 10 14.96 1.75 19.48
CA ASN A 10 14.12 2.83 18.97
C ASN A 10 14.66 4.20 19.42
N GLN A 11 15.02 4.29 20.72
CA GLN A 11 15.61 5.49 21.30
C GLN A 11 16.97 5.82 20.67
N TRP A 12 17.84 4.81 20.51
CA TRP A 12 19.11 4.97 19.82
C TRP A 12 18.93 5.48 18.38
N ILE A 13 18.00 4.91 17.62
CA ILE A 13 17.69 5.31 16.24
C ILE A 13 17.18 6.75 16.20
N PHE A 14 16.26 7.10 17.09
CA PHE A 14 15.77 8.48 17.19
C PHE A 14 16.90 9.47 17.48
N LEU A 15 17.81 9.15 18.40
CA LEU A 15 18.97 10.00 18.68
C LEU A 15 19.89 10.14 17.46
N LYS A 16 20.09 9.06 16.68
CA LYS A 16 20.83 9.15 15.41
C LYS A 16 20.13 10.01 14.37
N MET A 17 18.79 9.95 14.31
CA MET A 17 18.01 10.85 13.46
C MET A 17 18.11 12.29 13.94
N LEU A 18 18.11 12.55 15.25
CA LEU A 18 18.31 13.87 15.83
C LEU A 18 19.70 14.43 15.51
N ASP A 19 20.76 13.62 15.67
CA ASP A 19 22.15 13.99 15.36
C ASP A 19 22.35 14.33 13.87
N LYS A 20 21.52 13.73 12.99
CA LYS A 20 21.52 13.96 11.53
C LYS A 20 20.50 15.03 11.08
N ASP A 21 19.87 15.76 12.00
CA ASP A 21 18.81 16.74 11.71
C ASP A 21 17.60 16.15 10.95
N LEU A 22 17.36 14.84 11.08
CA LEU A 22 16.19 14.15 10.56
C LEU A 22 15.04 14.09 11.57
N ALA A 23 15.33 14.21 12.87
CA ALA A 23 14.31 14.36 13.90
C ALA A 23 14.31 15.79 14.44
N TYR A 24 13.15 16.44 14.47
CA TYR A 24 13.04 17.82 14.92
C TYR A 24 11.70 18.10 15.60
N ARG A 25 11.63 19.20 16.35
CA ARG A 25 10.44 19.62 17.09
C ARG A 25 9.89 20.91 16.51
N LYS A 26 8.58 20.95 16.23
CA LYS A 26 7.89 22.18 15.78
C LYS A 26 6.50 22.28 16.39
N LYS A 27 6.00 23.51 16.49
CA LYS A 27 4.58 23.78 16.72
C LYS A 27 3.83 23.51 15.41
N SER A 28 2.81 22.67 15.46
CA SER A 28 2.02 22.31 14.29
C SER A 28 0.56 22.13 14.69
N ARG A 29 -0.35 22.38 13.75
CA ARG A 29 -1.69 21.80 13.81
C ARG A 29 -1.56 20.31 13.53
N VAL A 30 -2.17 19.52 14.40
CA VAL A 30 -2.07 18.07 14.39
C VAL A 30 -3.46 17.46 14.47
N ASN A 31 -3.59 16.31 13.82
CA ASN A 31 -4.79 15.49 13.87
C ASN A 31 -4.95 14.97 15.30
N TRP A 32 -6.06 15.29 15.96
CA TRP A 32 -6.37 14.90 17.32
C TRP A 32 -7.62 14.02 17.34
N CYS A 33 -7.51 12.83 17.91
CA CYS A 33 -8.66 11.97 18.12
C CYS A 33 -9.22 12.15 19.53
N PRO A 34 -10.44 12.71 19.71
CA PRO A 34 -10.99 13.00 21.03
C PRO A 34 -11.39 11.75 21.82
N GLN A 35 -11.65 10.62 21.15
CA GLN A 35 -11.90 9.35 21.86
C GLN A 35 -10.60 8.69 22.28
N CYS A 36 -9.56 8.80 21.45
CA CYS A 36 -8.25 8.21 21.71
C CYS A 36 -7.34 9.09 22.58
N GLN A 37 -7.75 10.34 22.84
CA GLN A 37 -7.02 11.38 23.58
C GLN A 37 -5.54 11.47 23.16
N THR A 38 -5.29 11.49 21.85
CA THR A 38 -3.92 11.51 21.32
C THR A 38 -3.85 12.08 19.91
N VAL A 39 -2.65 12.52 19.54
CA VAL A 39 -2.29 12.91 18.17
C VAL A 39 -2.22 11.69 17.24
N LEU A 40 -2.67 11.89 16.00
CA LEU A 40 -2.58 10.95 14.89
C LEU A 40 -1.65 11.50 13.80
N ALA A 41 -0.86 10.63 13.16
CA ALA A 41 -0.20 10.97 11.90
C ALA A 41 -1.25 11.17 10.77
N ASN A 42 -0.87 11.80 9.66
CA ASN A 42 -1.81 12.03 8.55
C ASN A 42 -2.33 10.71 7.97
N GLU A 43 -1.46 9.71 7.90
CA GLU A 43 -1.73 8.37 7.41
C GLU A 43 -2.71 7.61 8.34
N GLN A 44 -2.86 8.05 9.59
CA GLN A 44 -3.78 7.47 10.60
C GLN A 44 -5.18 8.12 10.56
N VAL A 45 -5.41 9.04 9.62
CA VAL A 45 -6.72 9.67 9.37
C VAL A 45 -7.29 9.11 8.06
N VAL A 46 -8.32 8.29 8.16
CA VAL A 46 -8.97 7.62 7.02
C VAL A 46 -10.37 8.20 6.87
N GLY A 47 -10.63 8.90 5.75
CA GLY A 47 -11.93 9.56 5.53
C GLY A 47 -12.30 10.46 6.71
N GLU A 48 -11.35 11.27 7.18
CA GLU A 48 -11.50 12.26 8.27
C GLU A 48 -11.72 11.65 9.67
N ARG A 49 -11.59 10.33 9.76
CA ARG A 49 -11.82 9.56 10.97
C ARG A 49 -10.55 8.87 11.44
N CYS A 50 -10.48 8.64 12.75
CA CYS A 50 -9.42 7.87 13.37
C CYS A 50 -9.44 6.44 12.80
N TRP A 51 -8.30 5.97 12.28
CA TRP A 51 -8.13 4.62 11.73
C TRP A 51 -8.52 3.47 12.67
N ARG A 52 -8.60 3.73 13.98
CA ARG A 52 -8.83 2.71 15.01
C ARG A 52 -10.25 2.72 15.60
N CYS A 53 -10.79 3.90 15.86
CA CYS A 53 -12.06 4.04 16.59
C CYS A 53 -13.14 4.75 15.79
N ASP A 54 -12.87 5.10 14.53
CA ASP A 54 -13.80 5.74 13.59
C ASP A 54 -14.39 7.08 14.05
N THR A 55 -13.91 7.60 15.20
CA THR A 55 -14.25 8.93 15.69
C THR A 55 -13.71 9.97 14.73
N LEU A 56 -14.51 10.99 14.52
CA LEU A 56 -14.10 12.13 13.74
C LEU A 56 -12.91 12.85 14.37
N VAL A 57 -11.89 13.12 13.55
CA VAL A 57 -10.65 13.78 13.95
C VAL A 57 -10.87 15.29 14.01
N LYS A 58 -10.25 15.94 15.00
CA LYS A 58 -10.22 17.41 15.14
C LYS A 58 -8.80 17.91 14.88
N GLN A 59 -8.65 19.19 14.56
CA GLN A 59 -7.33 19.83 14.55
C GLN A 59 -7.04 20.45 15.93
N LYS A 60 -5.82 20.24 16.44
CA LYS A 60 -5.31 20.90 17.65
C LYS A 60 -3.91 21.43 17.40
N GLU A 61 -3.55 22.57 17.97
CA GLU A 61 -2.21 23.13 17.86
C GLU A 61 -1.33 22.63 19.03
N MET A 62 -0.21 21.97 18.74
CA MET A 62 0.68 21.38 19.74
C MET A 62 2.15 21.40 19.25
N GLU A 63 3.10 21.44 20.17
CA GLU A 63 4.51 21.17 19.87
C GLU A 63 4.76 19.66 19.85
N GLN A 64 5.24 19.13 18.73
CA GLN A 64 5.41 17.68 18.52
C GLN A 64 6.75 17.37 17.84
N TRP A 65 7.19 16.11 17.96
CA TRP A 65 8.34 15.57 17.24
C TRP A 65 7.95 15.04 15.87
N PHE A 66 8.76 15.39 14.87
CA PHE A 66 8.61 15.00 13.48
C PHE A 66 9.89 14.35 12.96
N LEU A 67 9.73 13.38 12.06
CA LEU A 67 10.80 12.83 11.23
C LEU A 67 10.71 13.40 9.81
N LYS A 68 11.82 13.90 9.28
CA LYS A 68 11.96 14.46 7.91
C LYS A 68 11.95 13.37 6.84
N ILE A 69 10.88 12.59 6.78
CA ILE A 69 10.66 11.62 5.70
C ILE A 69 10.56 12.32 4.33
N THR A 70 10.20 13.60 4.30
CA THR A 70 10.15 14.40 3.07
C THR A 70 11.51 14.57 2.41
N ASP A 71 12.61 14.57 3.17
CA ASP A 71 13.98 14.57 2.62
C ASP A 71 14.27 13.31 1.78
N TYR A 72 13.50 12.23 1.98
CA TYR A 72 13.58 10.98 1.23
C TYR A 72 12.44 10.83 0.20
N ALA A 73 11.59 11.83 -0.01
CA ALA A 73 10.39 11.71 -0.84
C ALA A 73 10.71 11.32 -2.29
N GLU A 74 11.74 11.92 -2.89
CA GLU A 74 12.17 11.55 -4.25
C GLU A 74 12.70 10.12 -4.30
N GLU A 75 13.49 9.71 -3.32
CA GLU A 75 14.10 8.39 -3.30
C GLU A 75 13.08 7.28 -3.02
N LEU A 76 12.10 7.55 -2.15
CA LEU A 76 10.94 6.69 -1.94
C LEU A 76 10.13 6.57 -3.23
N LEU A 77 10.01 7.65 -4.02
CA LEU A 77 9.31 7.62 -5.29
C LEU A 77 10.09 6.84 -6.37
N SER A 78 11.37 7.12 -6.56
CA SER A 78 12.20 6.44 -7.57
C SER A 78 12.43 4.96 -7.22
N GLY A 79 12.53 4.63 -5.93
CA GLY A 79 12.72 3.26 -5.44
C GLY A 79 11.61 2.28 -5.84
N HIS A 80 10.41 2.75 -6.23
CA HIS A 80 9.37 1.89 -6.79
C HIS A 80 9.83 1.14 -8.06
N GLY A 81 10.84 1.66 -8.77
CA GLY A 81 11.43 0.96 -9.92
C GLY A 81 12.08 -0.39 -9.57
N MET A 82 12.45 -0.61 -8.31
CA MET A 82 13.00 -1.88 -7.82
C MET A 82 11.92 -2.84 -7.31
N LEU A 83 10.68 -2.39 -7.18
CA LEU A 83 9.57 -3.11 -6.56
C LEU A 83 8.66 -3.78 -7.61
N GLU A 84 9.26 -4.40 -8.63
CA GLU A 84 8.53 -5.00 -9.76
C GLU A 84 7.56 -6.12 -9.34
N LYS A 85 7.80 -6.75 -8.19
CA LYS A 85 6.98 -7.85 -7.65
C LYS A 85 5.98 -7.36 -6.59
N TRP A 86 5.66 -6.07 -6.57
CA TRP A 86 4.57 -5.51 -5.77
C TRP A 86 3.30 -5.40 -6.60
N PRO A 87 2.11 -5.51 -5.96
CA PRO A 87 0.86 -5.23 -6.65
C PRO A 87 0.80 -3.78 -7.14
N GLU A 88 0.43 -3.58 -8.40
CA GLU A 88 0.41 -2.26 -9.06
C GLU A 88 -0.44 -1.23 -8.30
N HIS A 89 -1.59 -1.67 -7.75
CA HIS A 89 -2.46 -0.81 -6.96
C HIS A 89 -1.80 -0.29 -5.67
N VAL A 90 -0.94 -1.09 -5.01
CA VAL A 90 -0.18 -0.65 -3.82
C VAL A 90 0.87 0.38 -4.21
N LEU A 91 1.59 0.16 -5.32
CA LEU A 91 2.54 1.14 -5.85
C LEU A 91 1.85 2.46 -6.20
N LEU A 92 0.67 2.40 -6.82
CA LEU A 92 -0.13 3.59 -7.15
C LEU A 92 -0.59 4.33 -5.89
N MET A 93 -1.02 3.61 -4.84
CA MET A 93 -1.38 4.22 -3.56
C MET A 93 -0.20 5.00 -2.95
N GLN A 94 1.00 4.43 -2.94
CA GLN A 94 2.19 5.11 -2.43
C GLN A 94 2.62 6.29 -3.32
N LYS A 95 2.62 6.14 -4.65
CA LYS A 95 2.92 7.24 -5.59
C LYS A 95 1.98 8.42 -5.39
N ASN A 96 0.69 8.15 -5.25
CA ASN A 96 -0.30 9.17 -4.98
C ASN A 96 -0.06 9.79 -3.59
N TRP A 97 0.22 8.98 -2.56
CA TRP A 97 0.54 9.48 -1.22
C TRP A 97 1.72 10.44 -1.21
N ILE A 98 2.84 10.04 -1.82
CA ILE A 98 4.04 10.88 -2.00
C ILE A 98 3.70 12.14 -2.81
N GLY A 99 2.94 11.98 -3.90
CA GLY A 99 2.31 13.07 -4.63
C GLY A 99 3.30 14.12 -5.15
N LYS A 100 4.28 13.69 -5.96
CA LYS A 100 5.22 14.60 -6.61
C LYS A 100 4.51 15.45 -7.66
N SER A 101 4.63 16.76 -7.53
CA SER A 101 4.12 17.77 -8.45
C SER A 101 5.27 18.63 -8.92
N THR A 102 5.53 18.66 -10.23
CA THR A 102 6.54 19.55 -10.82
C THR A 102 5.85 20.80 -11.33
N GLY A 103 6.38 21.97 -11.00
CA GLY A 103 5.78 23.25 -11.32
C GLY A 103 6.77 24.40 -11.22
N ALA A 104 6.27 25.60 -10.95
CA ALA A 104 7.07 26.79 -10.75
C ALA A 104 6.54 27.63 -9.58
N HIS A 105 7.48 28.19 -8.81
CA HIS A 105 7.20 29.33 -7.95
C HIS A 105 7.22 30.60 -8.77
N ILE A 106 6.20 31.44 -8.63
CA ILE A 106 6.07 32.73 -9.30
C ILE A 106 5.72 33.79 -8.25
N ALA A 107 6.50 34.87 -8.22
CA ALA A 107 6.27 36.02 -7.38
C ALA A 107 5.46 37.07 -8.14
N PHE A 108 4.29 37.43 -7.62
CA PHE A 108 3.42 38.50 -8.12
C PHE A 108 3.66 39.77 -7.29
N PRO A 109 4.31 40.81 -7.85
CA PRO A 109 4.60 42.04 -7.11
C PRO A 109 3.32 42.76 -6.67
N LEU A 110 3.35 43.35 -5.48
CA LEU A 110 2.32 44.29 -5.05
C LEU A 110 2.65 45.70 -5.59
N PRO A 111 1.70 46.44 -6.18
CA PRO A 111 1.90 47.82 -6.59
C PRO A 111 2.46 48.68 -5.44
N ASP A 112 3.41 49.56 -5.76
CA ASP A 112 4.04 50.50 -4.83
C ASP A 112 4.65 49.88 -3.56
N SER A 113 4.99 48.58 -3.61
CA SER A 113 5.58 47.85 -2.49
C SER A 113 6.79 47.02 -2.95
N SER A 114 7.76 46.81 -2.05
CA SER A 114 8.86 45.88 -2.28
C SER A 114 8.47 44.42 -2.04
N ARG A 115 7.21 44.15 -1.70
CA ARG A 115 6.69 42.81 -1.40
C ARG A 115 6.02 42.18 -2.62
N SER A 116 5.95 40.86 -2.60
CA SER A 116 5.26 40.04 -3.60
C SER A 116 4.46 38.93 -2.94
N ILE A 117 3.43 38.46 -3.64
CA ILE A 117 2.69 37.24 -3.30
C ILE A 117 3.32 36.11 -4.11
N GLU A 118 3.90 35.14 -3.42
CA GLU A 118 4.47 33.97 -4.09
C GLU A 118 3.42 32.86 -4.22
N VAL A 119 3.33 32.25 -5.39
CA VAL A 119 2.43 31.12 -5.68
C VAL A 119 3.22 29.95 -6.23
N PHE A 120 2.72 28.73 -6.02
CA PHE A 120 3.16 27.56 -6.76
C PHE A 120 2.08 27.13 -7.74
N THR A 121 2.47 26.86 -8.99
CA THR A 121 1.57 26.30 -10.01
C THR A 121 2.24 25.15 -10.76
N THR A 122 1.49 24.09 -11.04
CA THR A 122 1.87 23.04 -11.99
C THR A 122 1.52 23.41 -13.44
N ARG A 123 0.81 24.53 -13.64
CA ARG A 123 0.28 25.01 -14.92
C ARG A 123 0.77 26.41 -15.22
N VAL A 124 2.09 26.61 -15.22
CA VAL A 124 2.65 27.94 -15.56
C VAL A 124 2.34 28.34 -17.01
N ASP A 125 2.02 27.38 -17.89
CA ASP A 125 1.51 27.60 -19.24
C ASP A 125 0.23 28.44 -19.29
N THR A 126 -0.57 28.44 -18.22
CA THR A 126 -1.82 29.19 -18.13
C THR A 126 -1.67 30.60 -17.53
N ILE A 127 -0.45 31.01 -17.13
CA ILE A 127 -0.20 32.23 -16.33
C ILE A 127 -0.74 33.52 -16.97
N TYR A 128 -0.80 33.61 -18.30
CA TYR A 128 -1.39 34.76 -19.00
C TYR A 128 -2.91 34.88 -18.81
N GLY A 129 -3.57 33.76 -18.47
CA GLY A 129 -4.99 33.69 -18.15
C GLY A 129 -5.29 33.92 -16.68
N ALA A 130 -4.27 34.22 -15.85
CA ALA A 130 -4.49 34.53 -14.45
C ALA A 130 -5.19 35.89 -14.31
N THR A 131 -6.42 35.89 -13.80
CA THR A 131 -7.27 37.09 -13.73
C THR A 131 -7.53 37.59 -12.31
N PHE A 132 -7.18 36.81 -11.29
CA PHE A 132 -7.17 37.23 -9.89
C PHE A 132 -6.20 36.35 -9.09
N MET A 133 -5.84 36.83 -7.89
CA MET A 133 -5.09 36.06 -6.89
C MET A 133 -6.04 35.63 -5.79
N ALA A 134 -5.86 34.43 -5.23
CA ALA A 134 -6.62 33.97 -4.08
C ALA A 134 -5.69 33.47 -2.95
N LEU A 135 -5.92 33.96 -1.74
CA LEU A 135 -5.12 33.63 -0.55
C LEU A 135 -5.98 32.91 0.49
N SER A 136 -5.35 32.02 1.26
CA SER A 136 -5.99 31.41 2.42
C SER A 136 -6.30 32.47 3.48
N PRO A 137 -7.41 32.36 4.24
CA PRO A 137 -7.67 33.23 5.39
C PRO A 137 -6.54 33.23 6.42
N GLU A 138 -5.82 32.11 6.57
CA GLU A 138 -4.69 31.95 7.49
C GLU A 138 -3.36 32.47 6.92
N HIS A 139 -3.32 32.93 5.67
CA HIS A 139 -2.09 33.43 5.06
C HIS A 139 -1.63 34.73 5.72
N PRO A 140 -0.33 34.91 6.04
CA PRO A 140 0.16 36.10 6.75
C PRO A 140 -0.19 37.44 6.08
N LEU A 141 -0.19 37.47 4.74
CA LEU A 141 -0.60 38.66 3.98
C LEU A 141 -2.10 38.97 4.04
N SER A 142 -2.97 38.02 4.40
CA SER A 142 -4.42 38.21 4.39
C SER A 142 -4.86 39.31 5.37
N GLN A 143 -4.24 39.38 6.55
CA GLN A 143 -4.49 40.47 7.52
C GLN A 143 -3.89 41.79 7.05
N GLU A 144 -2.68 41.78 6.50
CA GLU A 144 -1.98 42.99 6.06
C GLU A 144 -2.66 43.67 4.87
N LEU A 145 -3.22 42.89 3.94
CA LEU A 145 -3.88 43.41 2.75
C LEU A 145 -5.14 44.22 3.07
N ILE A 146 -5.72 44.04 4.26
CA ILE A 146 -6.97 44.70 4.67
C ILE A 146 -6.78 45.87 5.65
N THR A 147 -5.57 46.08 6.19
CA THR A 147 -5.28 47.06 7.27
C THR A 147 -5.55 48.53 6.91
N ASP A 148 -5.66 48.87 5.62
CA ASP A 148 -6.00 50.24 5.17
C ASP A 148 -7.37 50.30 4.47
N SER A 149 -8.18 49.25 4.60
CA SER A 149 -9.51 49.20 3.98
C SER A 149 -10.52 50.02 4.77
N LYS A 150 -11.48 50.64 4.08
CA LYS A 150 -12.61 51.32 4.73
C LYS A 150 -13.53 50.34 5.47
N ASP A 151 -13.46 49.06 5.12
CA ASP A 151 -14.26 47.98 5.67
C ASP A 151 -13.41 47.01 6.52
N GLU A 152 -12.24 47.45 7.01
CA GLU A 152 -11.26 46.61 7.73
C GLU A 152 -11.91 45.74 8.83
N GLU A 153 -12.74 46.32 9.70
CA GLU A 153 -13.40 45.57 10.78
C GLU A 153 -14.30 44.43 10.25
N ILE A 154 -14.99 44.66 9.14
CA ILE A 154 -15.89 43.68 8.51
C ILE A 154 -15.05 42.57 7.85
N LEU A 155 -14.00 42.95 7.14
CA LEU A 155 -13.08 42.03 6.48
C LEU A 155 -12.36 41.14 7.52
N GLN A 156 -11.87 41.74 8.60
CA GLN A 156 -11.20 41.04 9.69
C GLN A 156 -12.15 40.08 10.39
N ALA A 157 -13.39 40.50 10.70
CA ALA A 157 -14.39 39.63 11.29
C ALA A 157 -14.75 38.44 10.38
N TRP A 158 -14.78 38.64 9.05
CA TRP A 158 -14.98 37.55 8.10
C TRP A 158 -13.81 36.56 8.10
N ILE A 159 -12.56 37.07 8.06
CA ILE A 159 -11.35 36.25 8.13
C ILE A 159 -11.36 35.41 9.42
N ASP A 160 -11.55 36.04 10.58
CA ASP A 160 -11.54 35.35 11.87
C ASP A 160 -12.64 34.28 11.94
N LYS A 161 -13.85 34.59 11.46
CA LYS A 161 -14.95 33.62 11.37
C LYS A 161 -14.60 32.44 10.47
N LYS A 162 -13.93 32.67 9.33
CA LYS A 162 -13.55 31.60 8.40
C LYS A 162 -12.41 30.75 8.93
N ILE A 163 -11.43 31.37 9.58
CA ILE A 163 -10.39 30.67 10.32
C ILE A 163 -11.05 29.78 11.38
N GLU A 164 -11.92 30.33 12.22
CA GLU A 164 -12.63 29.60 13.27
C GLU A 164 -13.49 28.46 12.71
N ALA A 165 -14.25 28.71 11.64
CA ALA A 165 -15.06 27.71 10.96
C ALA A 165 -14.19 26.59 10.38
N ALA A 166 -13.02 26.91 9.80
CA ALA A 166 -12.04 25.92 9.37
C ALA A 166 -11.44 25.15 10.55
N ARG A 167 -11.24 25.78 11.72
CA ARG A 167 -10.78 25.09 12.95
C ARG A 167 -11.83 24.15 13.52
N LEU A 168 -13.10 24.51 13.41
CA LEU A 168 -14.25 23.74 13.91
C LEU A 168 -14.77 22.73 12.88
N ARG A 169 -14.28 22.79 11.63
CA ARG A 169 -14.77 21.96 10.54
C ARG A 169 -14.47 20.49 10.85
N LYS A 170 -15.54 19.73 10.76
CA LYS A 170 -15.61 18.32 11.06
C LYS A 170 -15.42 17.47 9.80
N ASP A 171 -15.87 17.97 8.65
CA ASP A 171 -15.68 17.36 7.34
C ASP A 171 -14.78 18.23 6.42
N ILE A 172 -13.98 17.61 5.55
CA ILE A 172 -13.15 18.20 4.47
C ILE A 172 -13.90 18.10 3.12
N GLY A 173 -15.23 17.94 3.15
CA GLY A 173 -16.08 17.93 1.95
C GLY A 173 -16.07 19.25 1.16
N GLU A 174 -16.84 19.31 0.06
CA GLU A 174 -16.97 20.47 -0.82
C GLU A 174 -17.24 21.75 -0.01
N VAL A 175 -16.17 22.54 0.15
CA VAL A 175 -16.24 23.85 0.78
C VAL A 175 -17.00 24.77 -0.16
N GLU A 176 -18.07 25.42 0.33
CA GLU A 176 -18.68 26.50 -0.44
C GLU A 176 -17.61 27.51 -0.83
N LYS A 177 -17.51 27.80 -2.13
CA LYS A 177 -16.49 28.70 -2.69
C LYS A 177 -16.85 30.15 -2.36
N GLU A 178 -16.70 30.54 -1.10
CA GLU A 178 -16.82 31.93 -0.66
C GLU A 178 -15.45 32.62 -0.63
N GLY A 179 -15.45 33.89 -0.97
CA GLY A 179 -14.29 34.75 -0.81
C GLY A 179 -14.70 36.20 -0.67
N ILE A 180 -13.73 37.01 -0.27
CA ILE A 180 -13.87 38.44 -0.07
C ILE A 180 -12.78 39.18 -0.83
N ASP A 181 -13.17 40.27 -1.50
CA ASP A 181 -12.23 41.14 -2.20
C ASP A 181 -11.48 42.00 -1.17
N THR A 182 -10.16 42.05 -1.29
CA THR A 182 -9.33 42.90 -0.41
C THR A 182 -9.32 44.36 -0.86
N GLY A 183 -9.75 44.65 -2.09
CA GLY A 183 -9.60 45.96 -2.74
C GLY A 183 -8.16 46.27 -3.17
N LYS A 184 -7.20 45.38 -2.88
CA LYS A 184 -5.81 45.46 -3.32
C LYS A 184 -5.62 44.67 -4.61
N LYS A 185 -4.52 44.93 -5.30
CA LYS A 185 -4.16 44.26 -6.55
C LYS A 185 -2.73 43.73 -6.50
N ALA A 186 -2.43 42.76 -7.34
CA ALA A 186 -1.09 42.27 -7.63
C ALA A 186 -0.80 42.45 -9.13
N ILE A 187 0.47 42.49 -9.50
CA ILE A 187 0.91 42.60 -10.90
C ILE A 187 1.22 41.20 -11.41
N ASN A 188 0.60 40.79 -12.52
CA ASN A 188 0.99 39.57 -13.21
C ASN A 188 2.34 39.81 -13.92
N PRO A 189 3.44 39.14 -13.53
CA PRO A 189 4.78 39.45 -14.04
C PRO A 189 4.97 39.09 -15.52
N TYR A 190 4.07 38.31 -16.12
CA TYR A 190 4.12 37.95 -17.54
C TYR A 190 3.40 38.95 -18.43
N THR A 191 2.27 39.52 -17.96
CA THR A 191 1.46 40.46 -18.75
C THR A 191 1.68 41.92 -18.37
N GLY A 192 2.15 42.18 -17.15
CA GLY A 192 2.19 43.52 -16.55
C GLY A 192 0.82 44.04 -16.10
N GLU A 193 -0.25 43.26 -16.24
CA GLU A 193 -1.60 43.67 -15.84
C GLU A 193 -1.79 43.58 -14.32
N GLU A 194 -2.57 44.52 -13.77
CA GLU A 194 -3.02 44.44 -12.38
C GLU A 194 -4.24 43.52 -12.25
N ILE A 195 -4.17 42.56 -11.34
CA ILE A 195 -5.24 41.60 -11.03
C ILE A 195 -5.68 41.74 -9.56
N PRO A 196 -6.98 41.66 -9.26
CA PRO A 196 -7.48 41.81 -7.89
C PRO A 196 -7.02 40.66 -6.98
N ILE A 197 -6.86 40.95 -5.69
CA ILE A 197 -6.49 39.97 -4.68
C ILE A 197 -7.71 39.65 -3.81
N TRP A 198 -8.02 38.36 -3.73
CA TRP A 198 -9.12 37.81 -2.94
C TRP A 198 -8.59 36.97 -1.79
N ILE A 199 -9.35 36.91 -0.69
CA ILE A 199 -9.15 35.94 0.38
C ILE A 199 -10.28 34.91 0.28
N SER A 200 -9.94 33.62 0.20
CA SER A 200 -10.94 32.57 -0.03
C SER A 200 -10.62 31.26 0.68
N GLU A 201 -11.66 30.59 1.14
CA GLU A 201 -11.58 29.37 1.93
C GLU A 201 -11.26 28.10 1.12
N TYR A 202 -11.35 28.13 -0.21
CA TYR A 202 -10.91 26.98 -1.03
C TYR A 202 -9.39 26.93 -1.20
N VAL A 203 -8.66 27.96 -0.76
CA VAL A 203 -7.19 28.01 -0.74
C VAL A 203 -6.70 27.57 0.64
N LEU A 204 -5.93 26.47 0.67
CA LEU A 204 -5.42 25.87 1.90
C LEU A 204 -4.02 26.40 2.21
N MET A 205 -3.79 26.83 3.44
CA MET A 205 -2.48 27.33 3.87
C MET A 205 -1.40 26.25 3.84
N GLU A 206 -1.79 24.99 4.06
CA GLU A 206 -0.89 23.86 4.13
C GLU A 206 -0.57 23.22 2.77
N TYR A 207 -1.01 23.82 1.66
CA TYR A 207 -0.70 23.38 0.30
C TYR A 207 -0.06 24.51 -0.52
N GLY A 208 1.08 24.21 -1.15
CA GLY A 208 1.85 25.21 -1.88
C GLY A 208 2.37 26.32 -0.95
N THR A 209 2.05 27.57 -1.28
CA THR A 209 2.45 28.76 -0.50
C THR A 209 1.29 29.34 0.32
N GLY A 210 0.11 28.71 0.31
CA GLY A 210 -1.12 29.29 0.87
C GLY A 210 -1.72 30.42 0.03
N ALA A 211 -1.22 30.61 -1.19
CA ALA A 211 -1.73 31.53 -2.20
C ALA A 211 -1.69 30.87 -3.58
N ILE A 212 -2.65 31.21 -4.45
CA ILE A 212 -2.72 30.74 -5.82
C ILE A 212 -2.92 31.90 -6.81
N MET A 213 -2.42 31.68 -8.02
CA MET A 213 -2.91 32.39 -9.21
C MET A 213 -4.20 31.69 -9.65
N ALA A 214 -5.27 32.44 -9.89
CA ALA A 214 -6.50 31.85 -10.36
C ALA A 214 -6.63 32.03 -11.87
N VAL A 215 -6.84 30.93 -12.60
CA VAL A 215 -6.96 30.91 -14.06
C VAL A 215 -8.30 30.28 -14.47
N PRO A 216 -9.40 31.07 -14.43
CA PRO A 216 -10.76 30.54 -14.58
C PRO A 216 -11.02 29.73 -15.84
N ALA A 217 -10.36 30.03 -16.96
CA ALA A 217 -10.58 29.26 -18.18
C ALA A 217 -10.02 27.84 -18.12
N HIS A 218 -9.15 27.52 -17.15
CA HIS A 218 -8.33 26.30 -17.12
C HIS A 218 -8.21 25.61 -15.74
N ASP A 219 -8.95 26.06 -14.72
CA ASP A 219 -9.20 25.34 -13.45
C ASP A 219 -10.68 25.49 -13.09
N GLN A 220 -11.37 24.37 -12.87
CA GLN A 220 -12.82 24.36 -12.66
C GLN A 220 -13.23 25.05 -11.35
N ARG A 221 -12.37 25.03 -10.32
CA ARG A 221 -12.66 25.73 -9.05
C ARG A 221 -12.58 27.23 -9.25
N ASP A 222 -11.56 27.69 -9.98
CA ASP A 222 -11.39 29.10 -10.32
C ASP A 222 -12.52 29.59 -11.24
N PHE A 223 -12.98 28.75 -12.18
CA PHE A 223 -14.10 29.04 -13.07
C PHE A 223 -15.38 29.32 -12.29
N GLU A 224 -15.76 28.43 -11.39
CA GLU A 224 -16.96 28.57 -10.58
C GLU A 224 -16.89 29.79 -9.65
N PHE A 225 -15.72 30.04 -9.05
CA PHE A 225 -15.49 31.23 -8.25
C PHE A 225 -15.63 32.50 -9.09
N ALA A 226 -15.01 32.53 -10.27
CA ALA A 226 -15.09 33.66 -11.19
C ALA A 226 -16.52 33.91 -11.69
N LYS A 227 -17.29 32.87 -12.00
CA LYS A 227 -18.72 33.00 -12.36
C LYS A 227 -19.54 33.57 -11.20
N LYS A 228 -19.33 33.09 -9.98
CA LYS A 228 -20.04 33.55 -8.77
C LYS A 228 -19.79 35.03 -8.49
N TYR A 229 -18.55 35.49 -8.64
CA TYR A 229 -18.14 36.87 -8.34
C TYR A 229 -18.00 37.77 -9.58
N SER A 230 -18.43 37.30 -10.75
CA SER A 230 -18.33 38.01 -12.04
C SER A 230 -16.91 38.50 -12.38
N LEU A 231 -15.90 37.67 -12.09
CA LEU A 231 -14.50 37.94 -12.41
C LEU A 231 -14.18 37.58 -13.86
N PRO A 232 -13.16 38.21 -14.47
CA PRO A 232 -12.79 37.95 -15.86
C PRO A 232 -12.36 36.49 -16.10
N ILE A 233 -12.71 35.94 -17.25
CA ILE A 233 -12.32 34.61 -17.71
C ILE A 233 -11.55 34.79 -19.01
N LYS A 234 -10.26 34.42 -19.04
CA LYS A 234 -9.38 34.57 -20.20
C LYS A 234 -8.89 33.21 -20.67
N GLU A 235 -9.31 32.81 -21.87
CA GLU A 235 -8.86 31.57 -22.51
C GLU A 235 -7.46 31.76 -23.09
N VAL A 236 -6.51 30.95 -22.58
CA VAL A 236 -5.10 30.97 -22.97
C VAL A 236 -4.58 29.60 -23.42
N ILE A 237 -5.44 28.59 -23.41
CA ILE A 237 -5.16 27.26 -23.96
C ILE A 237 -6.37 26.80 -24.76
N VAL A 238 -6.11 26.22 -25.92
CA VAL A 238 -7.13 25.59 -26.76
C VAL A 238 -6.69 24.19 -27.17
N PRO A 239 -7.63 23.27 -27.43
CA PRO A 239 -7.30 22.00 -28.06
C PRO A 239 -6.56 22.21 -29.38
N GLU A 240 -5.68 21.28 -29.74
CA GLU A 240 -4.89 21.39 -30.96
C GLU A 240 -5.80 21.55 -32.21
N GLY A 241 -5.49 22.53 -33.05
CA GLY A 241 -6.28 22.86 -34.24
C GLY A 241 -7.61 23.57 -33.97
N LYS A 242 -7.88 24.02 -32.74
CA LYS A 242 -9.04 24.84 -32.38
C LYS A 242 -8.65 26.30 -32.13
N SER A 243 -9.66 27.16 -32.14
CA SER A 243 -9.55 28.57 -31.78
C SER A 243 -10.29 28.83 -30.46
N PRO A 244 -9.97 29.92 -29.74
CA PRO A 244 -10.67 30.30 -28.53
C PRO A 244 -12.17 30.44 -28.76
N LYS A 245 -12.97 29.90 -27.85
CA LYS A 245 -14.45 29.97 -27.87
C LYS A 245 -14.97 31.28 -27.27
N GLY A 246 -14.26 31.88 -26.32
CA GLY A 246 -14.66 33.11 -25.63
C GLY A 246 -15.70 32.91 -24.53
N ASP A 247 -16.83 32.26 -24.83
CA ASP A 247 -17.85 31.90 -23.85
C ASP A 247 -17.72 30.43 -23.45
N LEU A 248 -17.09 30.19 -22.29
CA LEU A 248 -16.92 28.87 -21.71
C LEU A 248 -18.10 28.51 -20.79
N GLU A 249 -18.61 27.28 -20.93
CA GLU A 249 -19.60 26.66 -20.03
C GLU A 249 -18.91 26.00 -18.82
N GLU A 250 -17.70 25.49 -19.01
CA GLU A 250 -16.82 24.85 -18.01
C GLU A 250 -15.35 25.17 -18.31
N ALA A 251 -14.46 24.96 -17.35
CA ALA A 251 -13.02 25.14 -17.55
C ALA A 251 -12.45 24.07 -18.49
N PHE A 252 -11.49 24.45 -19.34
CA PHE A 252 -10.70 23.52 -20.12
C PHE A 252 -9.40 23.18 -19.38
N GLU A 253 -9.41 22.07 -18.63
CA GLU A 253 -8.30 21.66 -17.75
C GLU A 253 -7.23 20.82 -18.47
N ASP A 254 -7.52 20.31 -19.66
CA ASP A 254 -6.59 19.50 -20.46
C ASP A 254 -5.41 20.31 -21.02
N TYR A 255 -4.41 19.59 -21.54
CA TYR A 255 -3.29 20.17 -22.26
C TYR A 255 -3.63 20.39 -23.74
N GLY A 256 -3.05 21.44 -24.32
CA GLY A 256 -3.28 21.82 -25.71
C GLY A 256 -2.20 22.73 -26.26
N VAL A 257 -2.62 23.74 -27.01
CA VAL A 257 -1.76 24.80 -27.56
C VAL A 257 -2.03 26.09 -26.81
N VAL A 258 -0.96 26.74 -26.37
CA VAL A 258 -1.02 28.02 -25.67
C VAL A 258 -1.36 29.13 -26.68
N VAL A 259 -2.32 29.98 -26.34
CA VAL A 259 -2.81 31.11 -27.15
C VAL A 259 -2.95 32.34 -26.26
N ASN A 260 -2.98 33.54 -26.85
CA ASN A 260 -3.09 34.80 -26.09
C ASN A 260 -1.99 34.99 -25.01
N SER A 261 -0.82 34.36 -25.19
CA SER A 261 0.27 34.32 -24.20
C SER A 261 1.56 34.97 -24.69
N GLY A 262 1.43 36.09 -25.40
CA GLY A 262 2.57 36.84 -25.93
C GLY A 262 3.50 35.98 -26.78
N ALA A 263 4.81 36.03 -26.49
CA ALA A 263 5.86 35.31 -27.20
C ALA A 263 5.76 33.76 -27.13
N PHE A 264 4.93 33.23 -26.23
CA PHE A 264 4.75 31.80 -26.04
C PHE A 264 3.56 31.23 -26.83
N SER A 265 2.76 32.09 -27.47
CA SER A 265 1.60 31.65 -28.25
C SER A 265 2.00 30.74 -29.41
N GLY A 266 1.20 29.69 -29.65
CA GLY A 266 1.42 28.69 -30.69
C GLY A 266 2.26 27.48 -30.26
N LYS A 267 2.77 27.46 -29.02
CA LYS A 267 3.52 26.33 -28.46
C LYS A 267 2.59 25.31 -27.82
N ARG A 268 3.02 24.05 -27.77
CA ARG A 268 2.37 23.03 -26.92
C ARG A 268 2.63 23.36 -25.45
N CYS A 269 1.67 23.01 -24.57
CA CYS A 269 1.77 23.31 -23.15
C CYS A 269 3.08 22.83 -22.51
N GLU A 270 3.55 21.63 -22.85
CA GLU A 270 4.79 21.03 -22.32
C GLU A 270 6.02 21.93 -22.58
N ASP A 271 6.18 22.39 -23.82
CA ASP A 271 7.27 23.28 -24.22
C ASP A 271 7.11 24.67 -23.59
N ALA A 272 5.86 25.17 -23.51
CA ALA A 272 5.56 26.47 -22.92
C ALA A 272 5.86 26.50 -21.42
N MET A 273 5.51 25.45 -20.67
CA MET A 273 5.81 25.36 -19.23
C MET A 273 7.31 25.44 -18.95
N GLU A 274 8.10 24.71 -19.74
CA GLU A 274 9.56 24.69 -19.66
C GLU A 274 10.15 26.08 -19.90
N GLU A 275 9.78 26.73 -21.01
CA GLU A 275 10.28 28.04 -21.41
C GLU A 275 9.81 29.17 -20.49
N MET A 276 8.55 29.16 -20.07
CA MET A 276 8.01 30.18 -19.16
C MET A 276 8.66 30.09 -17.78
N ALA A 277 8.86 28.88 -17.24
CA ALA A 277 9.55 28.73 -15.96
C ALA A 277 11.02 29.20 -16.05
N GLN A 278 11.69 28.96 -17.18
CA GLN A 278 13.03 29.48 -17.43
C GLN A 278 13.03 31.02 -17.57
N TYR A 279 12.05 31.57 -18.28
CA TYR A 279 11.86 33.02 -18.40
C TYR A 279 11.67 33.70 -17.04
N ALA A 280 10.84 33.12 -16.15
CA ALA A 280 10.66 33.62 -14.79
C ALA A 280 11.96 33.65 -13.97
N LYS A 281 12.79 32.61 -14.15
CA LYS A 281 14.12 32.53 -13.53
C LYS A 281 15.07 33.61 -14.05
N ASP A 282 15.14 33.76 -15.37
CA ASP A 282 16.03 34.74 -16.01
C ASP A 282 15.65 36.18 -15.67
N LYS A 283 14.36 36.42 -15.42
CA LYS A 283 13.82 37.73 -15.00
C LYS A 283 13.77 37.92 -13.48
N GLY A 284 14.13 36.91 -12.69
CA GLY A 284 14.25 37.00 -11.24
C GLY A 284 12.93 37.09 -10.48
N PHE A 285 11.81 36.66 -11.07
CA PHE A 285 10.50 36.65 -10.41
C PHE A 285 9.94 35.25 -10.18
N GLY A 286 10.69 34.19 -10.51
CA GLY A 286 10.25 32.83 -10.23
C GLY A 286 11.29 31.78 -10.56
N SER A 287 10.97 30.52 -10.29
CA SER A 287 11.83 29.39 -10.63
C SER A 287 11.06 28.09 -10.66
N LYS A 288 11.54 27.11 -11.42
CA LYS A 288 11.04 25.73 -11.33
C LYS A 288 11.16 25.20 -9.90
N SER A 289 10.17 24.42 -9.51
CA SER A 289 10.08 23.81 -8.19
C SER A 289 9.40 22.45 -8.27
N VAL A 290 9.71 21.60 -7.30
CA VAL A 290 9.06 20.31 -7.11
C VAL A 290 8.47 20.31 -5.72
N LEU A 291 7.17 20.07 -5.63
CA LEU A 291 6.47 19.87 -4.37
C LEU A 291 6.10 18.40 -4.20
N TYR A 292 6.07 17.95 -2.96
CA TYR A 292 5.56 16.64 -2.59
C TYR A 292 4.36 16.83 -1.66
N ARG A 293 3.36 15.95 -1.81
CA ARG A 293 2.18 15.92 -0.96
C ARG A 293 2.45 15.29 0.40
N ILE A 294 3.35 14.31 0.46
CA ILE A 294 3.78 13.70 1.72
C ILE A 294 4.31 14.78 2.67
N ARG A 295 3.98 14.62 3.95
CA ARG A 295 4.42 15.51 5.02
C ARG A 295 5.39 14.78 5.93
N ASP A 296 6.13 15.54 6.73
CA ASP A 296 6.95 14.96 7.78
C ASP A 296 6.11 14.15 8.77
N TRP A 297 6.69 13.05 9.22
CA TRP A 297 5.99 12.08 10.04
C TRP A 297 5.98 12.52 11.51
N GLY A 298 4.81 12.91 12.02
CA GLY A 298 4.62 13.24 13.43
C GLY A 298 4.57 11.98 14.31
N ILE A 299 5.59 11.79 15.15
CA ILE A 299 5.78 10.58 15.96
C ILE A 299 5.35 10.73 17.42
N SER A 300 5.15 11.94 17.92
CA SER A 300 4.76 12.17 19.31
C SER A 300 3.35 11.65 19.63
N ARG A 301 3.19 10.94 20.74
CA ARG A 301 1.91 10.45 21.26
C ARG A 301 1.79 10.78 22.74
N GLN A 302 0.70 11.43 23.12
CA GLN A 302 0.35 11.74 24.51
C GLN A 302 -0.24 10.50 25.17
N ARG A 303 0.58 9.45 25.28
CA ARG A 303 0.19 8.14 25.78
C ARG A 303 1.30 7.57 26.62
N TYR A 304 0.91 6.79 27.62
CA TYR A 304 1.84 6.01 28.42
C TYR A 304 2.43 4.84 27.64
N TRP A 305 1.59 4.03 26.97
CA TRP A 305 2.03 2.79 26.34
C TRP A 305 2.67 3.02 24.97
N GLY A 306 3.96 3.39 24.99
CA GLY A 306 4.80 3.58 23.82
C GLY A 306 6.27 3.77 24.22
N THR A 307 7.17 3.82 23.25
CA THR A 307 8.60 4.05 23.53
C THR A 307 8.82 5.48 24.02
N PRO A 308 9.41 5.75 25.21
CA PRO A 308 9.74 7.11 25.62
C PRO A 308 10.71 7.79 24.65
N ILE A 309 10.41 9.02 24.24
CA ILE A 309 11.32 9.80 23.40
C ILE A 309 12.54 10.21 24.26
N PRO A 310 13.78 9.88 23.85
CA PRO A 310 14.97 10.02 24.70
C PRO A 310 15.53 11.46 24.69
N VAL A 311 14.70 12.44 25.04
CA VAL A 311 15.05 13.87 25.05
C VAL A 311 14.85 14.48 26.44
N ILE A 312 15.71 15.44 26.76
CA ILE A 312 15.69 16.27 27.97
C ILE A 312 15.59 17.74 27.57
N TYR A 313 14.68 18.47 28.20
CA TYR A 313 14.50 19.91 28.09
C TYR A 313 15.23 20.62 29.23
N CYS A 314 16.32 21.30 28.89
CA CYS A 314 17.11 22.12 29.81
C CYS A 314 16.89 23.61 29.51
N LYS A 315 16.74 24.44 30.54
CA LYS A 315 16.57 25.90 30.39
C LYS A 315 17.77 26.59 29.75
N GLU A 316 18.98 26.09 29.99
CA GLU A 316 20.23 26.66 29.49
C GLU A 316 20.68 26.01 28.18
N CYS A 317 20.61 24.68 28.10
CA CYS A 317 21.12 23.92 26.97
C CYS A 317 20.08 23.65 25.87
N GLY A 318 18.81 24.00 26.10
CA GLY A 318 17.71 23.71 25.18
C GLY A 318 17.35 22.23 25.12
N ILE A 319 17.16 21.72 23.91
CA ILE A 319 16.86 20.31 23.63
C ILE A 319 18.16 19.51 23.67
N VAL A 320 18.20 18.48 24.51
CA VAL A 320 19.38 17.61 24.70
C VAL A 320 18.95 16.15 24.62
N GLY A 321 19.60 15.36 23.76
CA GLY A 321 19.42 13.91 23.73
C GLY A 321 19.98 13.24 24.99
N VAL A 322 19.33 12.18 25.45
CA VAL A 322 19.85 11.31 26.52
C VAL A 322 21.16 10.65 26.04
N PRO A 323 22.21 10.54 26.87
CA PRO A 323 23.44 9.85 26.48
C PRO A 323 23.17 8.39 26.06
N TYR A 324 23.94 7.87 25.09
CA TYR A 324 23.71 6.53 24.54
C TYR A 324 23.89 5.41 25.59
N GLU A 325 24.81 5.61 26.53
CA GLU A 325 25.09 4.74 27.67
C GLU A 325 23.98 4.73 28.74
N ASP A 326 23.14 5.77 28.77
CA ASP A 326 22.01 5.89 29.69
C ASP A 326 20.71 5.32 29.11
N LEU A 327 20.75 4.77 27.90
CA LEU A 327 19.63 4.07 27.30
C LEU A 327 19.47 2.66 27.92
N ALA A 328 18.25 2.18 28.15
CA ALA A 328 16.98 2.78 27.77
C ALA A 328 16.43 3.78 28.81
N VAL A 329 15.74 4.82 28.34
CA VAL A 329 14.77 5.54 29.17
C VAL A 329 13.57 4.62 29.39
N LEU A 330 13.45 4.07 30.60
CA LEU A 330 12.41 3.10 30.95
C LEU A 330 11.08 3.79 31.22
N LEU A 331 9.98 3.14 30.82
CA LEU A 331 8.65 3.51 31.30
C LEU A 331 8.54 3.21 32.81
N PRO A 332 8.02 4.15 33.62
CA PRO A 332 7.75 3.89 35.04
C PRO A 332 6.64 2.83 35.18
N PRO A 333 6.80 1.80 36.04
CA PRO A 333 5.84 0.70 36.13
C PRO A 333 4.51 1.11 36.79
N GLU A 334 4.55 2.11 37.68
CA GLU A 334 3.39 2.62 38.41
C GLU A 334 3.00 3.98 37.85
N VAL A 335 1.86 4.03 37.15
CA VAL A 335 1.29 5.25 36.57
C VAL A 335 -0.22 5.24 36.78
N GLU A 336 -0.76 6.37 37.21
CA GLU A 336 -2.20 6.54 37.34
C GLU A 336 -2.83 6.91 35.98
N PHE A 337 -3.87 6.17 35.59
CA PHE A 337 -4.63 6.45 34.36
C PHE A 337 -5.90 7.21 34.70
N THR A 338 -5.82 8.54 34.73
CA THR A 338 -6.96 9.41 35.07
C THR A 338 -7.98 9.52 33.92
N GLY A 339 -7.58 9.19 32.69
CA GLY A 339 -8.39 9.40 31.49
C GLY A 339 -8.48 10.86 31.06
N GLU A 340 -7.74 11.74 31.73
CA GLU A 340 -7.61 13.15 31.36
C GLU A 340 -6.75 13.34 30.10
N GLU A 341 -6.87 14.50 29.50
CA GLU A 341 -6.09 14.88 28.32
C GLU A 341 -4.62 15.16 28.70
N GLY A 342 -3.67 14.64 27.93
CA GLY A 342 -2.23 14.78 28.18
C GLY A 342 -1.53 13.42 28.32
N SER A 343 -0.20 13.41 28.36
CA SER A 343 0.53 12.15 28.60
C SER A 343 0.43 11.78 30.08
N PRO A 344 0.03 10.55 30.45
CA PRO A 344 0.04 10.13 31.86
C PRO A 344 1.42 10.24 32.53
N LEU A 345 2.50 10.25 31.74
CA LEU A 345 3.87 10.42 32.22
C LEU A 345 4.14 11.82 32.80
N GLU A 346 3.37 12.83 32.42
CA GLU A 346 3.51 14.21 32.93
C GLU A 346 3.29 14.29 34.45
N ASN A 347 2.48 13.40 35.00
CA ASN A 347 2.12 13.38 36.40
C ASN A 347 3.08 12.52 37.25
N VAL A 348 4.12 11.93 36.64
CA VAL A 348 5.08 11.06 37.33
C VAL A 348 6.36 11.85 37.61
N GLU A 349 6.40 12.57 38.73
CA GLU A 349 7.53 13.47 39.07
C GLU A 349 8.90 12.79 39.00
N GLY A 350 9.00 11.52 39.46
CA GLY A 350 10.25 10.75 39.42
C GLY A 350 10.73 10.36 38.02
N PHE A 351 9.83 10.39 37.03
CA PHE A 351 10.18 10.22 35.61
C PHE A 351 10.51 11.56 34.96
N VAL A 352 9.66 12.57 35.17
CA VAL A 352 9.78 13.88 34.54
C VAL A 352 11.03 14.61 34.99
N ASN A 353 11.28 14.68 36.29
CA ASN A 353 12.36 15.48 36.86
C ASN A 353 13.70 14.76 36.67
N THR A 354 14.65 15.44 36.02
CA THR A 354 15.99 14.89 35.79
C THR A 354 17.06 16.00 35.77
N LYS A 355 18.32 15.62 35.57
CA LYS A 355 19.42 16.56 35.41
C LYS A 355 19.84 16.63 33.94
N CYS A 356 20.19 17.82 33.49
CA CYS A 356 20.76 18.00 32.16
C CYS A 356 22.12 17.25 32.07
N PRO A 357 22.33 16.38 31.08
CA PRO A 357 23.61 15.67 30.96
C PRO A 357 24.75 16.59 30.55
N LYS A 358 24.46 17.77 29.97
CA LYS A 358 25.46 18.78 29.56
C LYS A 358 25.90 19.70 30.71
N CYS A 359 24.97 20.41 31.34
CA CYS A 359 25.29 21.42 32.37
C CYS A 359 25.02 20.97 33.82
N ARG A 360 24.44 19.77 34.02
CA ARG A 360 24.00 19.23 35.32
C ARG A 360 22.90 20.03 36.05
N GLY A 361 22.41 21.12 35.46
CA GLY A 361 21.25 21.87 35.96
C GLY A 361 19.94 21.09 35.92
N ASP A 362 18.91 21.61 36.60
CA ASP A 362 17.57 21.03 36.58
C ASP A 362 16.97 21.01 35.17
N ALA A 363 16.38 19.88 34.81
CA ALA A 363 15.79 19.66 33.50
C ALA A 363 14.57 18.73 33.61
N ARG A 364 13.79 18.65 32.54
CA ARG A 364 12.66 17.72 32.46
C ARG A 364 12.82 16.77 31.27
N ARG A 365 12.40 15.51 31.42
CA ARG A 365 12.31 14.56 30.29
C ARG A 365 11.14 14.92 29.37
N GLU A 366 11.24 14.50 28.11
CA GLU A 366 10.08 14.38 27.24
C GLU A 366 9.11 13.32 27.78
N THR A 367 7.82 13.65 27.78
CA THR A 367 6.72 12.85 28.31
C THR A 367 5.89 12.23 27.21
N ASP A 368 6.01 12.70 25.97
CA ASP A 368 5.47 12.02 24.80
C ASP A 368 6.21 10.70 24.54
N THR A 369 5.46 9.70 24.09
CA THR A 369 6.01 8.45 23.57
C THR A 369 5.98 8.44 22.04
N MET A 370 6.79 7.58 21.43
CA MET A 370 6.83 7.40 19.98
C MET A 370 5.61 6.61 19.51
N ASP A 371 5.14 6.96 18.32
CA ASP A 371 4.13 6.22 17.58
C ASP A 371 4.55 4.76 17.33
N THR A 372 3.58 3.84 17.41
CA THR A 372 3.82 2.40 17.23
C THR A 372 4.38 2.02 15.85
N PHE A 373 4.21 2.86 14.82
CA PHE A 373 4.82 2.61 13.52
C PHE A 373 6.34 2.79 13.58
N PHE A 374 6.89 3.51 14.55
CA PHE A 374 8.34 3.56 14.77
C PHE A 374 8.88 2.15 15.04
N ASP A 375 8.28 1.43 15.99
CA ASP A 375 8.66 0.07 16.34
C ASP A 375 8.60 -0.87 15.13
N SER A 376 7.53 -0.77 14.34
CA SER A 376 7.29 -1.66 13.19
C SER A 376 8.02 -1.23 11.91
N SER A 377 8.75 -0.12 11.90
CA SER A 377 9.48 0.31 10.70
C SER A 377 10.80 -0.43 10.48
N TRP A 378 11.27 -1.21 11.46
CA TRP A 378 12.59 -1.84 11.38
C TRP A 378 12.72 -3.21 12.07
N TYR A 379 11.63 -3.75 12.62
CA TYR A 379 11.67 -5.03 13.34
C TYR A 379 12.23 -6.20 12.50
N TYR A 380 12.07 -6.16 11.18
CA TYR A 380 12.62 -7.15 10.24
C TYR A 380 14.15 -7.13 10.21
N PHE A 381 14.81 -5.97 10.43
CA PHE A 381 16.24 -5.92 10.69
C PHE A 381 16.57 -6.55 12.05
N ARG A 382 15.79 -6.25 13.10
CA ARG A 382 16.05 -6.79 14.44
C ARG A 382 15.99 -8.32 14.47
N TYR A 383 15.09 -8.94 13.71
CA TYR A 383 14.99 -10.40 13.65
C TYR A 383 16.28 -11.10 13.18
N THR A 384 17.10 -10.42 12.37
CA THR A 384 18.36 -10.98 11.88
C THR A 384 19.37 -11.23 13.02
N SER A 385 19.27 -10.47 14.11
CA SER A 385 20.15 -10.56 15.28
C SER A 385 19.44 -10.07 16.55
N ALA A 386 18.36 -10.76 16.95
CA ALA A 386 17.44 -10.30 17.99
C ALA A 386 18.05 -10.10 19.39
N HIS A 387 19.22 -10.71 19.63
CA HIS A 387 19.98 -10.63 20.88
C HIS A 387 21.20 -9.71 20.81
N GLU A 388 21.41 -8.97 19.71
CA GLU A 388 22.50 -8.02 19.61
C GLU A 388 22.38 -6.91 20.66
N GLU A 389 23.47 -6.60 21.36
CA GLU A 389 23.49 -5.72 22.52
C GLU A 389 24.17 -4.38 22.28
N LYS A 390 24.99 -4.26 21.21
CA LYS A 390 25.80 -3.08 20.87
C LYS A 390 25.21 -2.22 19.76
N LEU A 391 24.41 -2.82 18.87
CA LEU A 391 23.74 -2.15 17.77
C LEU A 391 22.25 -2.55 17.68
N PRO A 392 21.40 -1.78 16.96
CA PRO A 392 20.04 -2.20 16.69
C PRO A 392 19.96 -3.59 16.04
N PHE A 393 20.92 -3.89 15.17
CA PHE A 393 21.14 -5.21 14.57
C PHE A 393 22.60 -5.33 14.15
N GLU A 394 23.09 -6.57 13.96
CA GLU A 394 24.42 -6.84 13.44
C GLU A 394 24.41 -6.73 11.91
N PRO A 395 25.24 -5.84 11.30
CA PRO A 395 25.26 -5.66 9.85
C PRO A 395 25.49 -6.94 9.05
N ARG A 396 26.39 -7.83 9.51
CA ARG A 396 26.66 -9.12 8.84
C ARG A 396 25.46 -10.05 8.84
N SER A 397 24.70 -10.06 9.93
CA SER A 397 23.46 -10.83 10.02
C SER A 397 22.39 -10.24 9.09
N ALA A 398 22.29 -8.91 9.03
CA ALA A 398 21.41 -8.24 8.08
C ALA A 398 21.77 -8.56 6.62
N ASP A 399 23.05 -8.50 6.24
CA ASP A 399 23.53 -8.80 4.89
C ASP A 399 23.27 -10.26 4.47
N TYR A 400 23.21 -11.18 5.42
CA TYR A 400 22.89 -12.58 5.14
C TYR A 400 21.39 -12.80 4.91
N TRP A 401 20.53 -12.15 5.70
CA TRP A 401 19.08 -12.41 5.71
C TRP A 401 18.27 -11.47 4.82
N LEU A 402 18.76 -10.26 4.55
CA LEU A 402 18.00 -9.22 3.88
C LEU A 402 18.49 -9.01 2.44
N PRO A 403 17.59 -8.55 1.54
CA PRO A 403 16.21 -8.12 1.79
C PRO A 403 15.22 -9.27 2.08
N VAL A 404 14.03 -8.97 2.61
CA VAL A 404 13.01 -10.00 2.89
C VAL A 404 12.43 -10.52 1.56
N ASP A 405 12.65 -11.79 1.24
CA ASP A 405 12.27 -12.38 -0.05
C ASP A 405 10.77 -12.27 -0.39
N LEU A 406 9.91 -12.38 0.63
CA LEU A 406 8.46 -12.27 0.50
C LEU A 406 7.87 -11.64 1.77
N TYR A 407 7.29 -10.46 1.62
CA TYR A 407 6.50 -9.83 2.68
C TYR A 407 5.01 -10.12 2.47
N ILE A 408 4.34 -10.65 3.49
CA ILE A 408 2.90 -10.93 3.46
C ILE A 408 2.22 -10.02 4.47
N GLY A 409 1.25 -9.23 4.01
CA GLY A 409 0.53 -8.30 4.87
C GLY A 409 -0.71 -7.76 4.20
N GLY A 410 -1.61 -7.15 4.97
CA GLY A 410 -2.82 -6.57 4.42
C GLY A 410 -2.56 -5.25 3.66
N VAL A 411 -3.40 -4.99 2.65
CA VAL A 411 -3.31 -3.78 1.81
C VAL A 411 -3.48 -2.47 2.60
N GLU A 412 -4.09 -2.52 3.80
CA GLU A 412 -4.25 -1.36 4.69
C GLU A 412 -2.91 -0.73 5.11
N HIS A 413 -1.82 -1.48 5.01
CA HIS A 413 -0.48 -1.02 5.38
C HIS A 413 0.29 -0.35 4.23
N ALA A 414 -0.31 -0.26 3.03
CA ALA A 414 0.28 0.32 1.83
C ALA A 414 0.92 1.69 2.03
N ILE A 415 0.18 2.65 2.60
CA ILE A 415 0.63 4.04 2.79
C ILE A 415 1.11 4.34 4.23
N LEU A 416 1.12 3.33 5.10
CA LEU A 416 1.46 3.42 6.51
C LEU A 416 2.78 2.69 6.76
N HIS A 417 2.71 1.51 7.36
CA HIS A 417 3.87 0.71 7.72
C HIS A 417 4.83 0.50 6.54
N LEU A 418 4.33 0.23 5.33
CA LEU A 418 5.21 -0.05 4.18
C LEU A 418 6.03 1.16 3.75
N ILE A 419 5.50 2.39 3.81
CA ILE A 419 6.31 3.58 3.45
C ILE A 419 7.35 3.88 4.54
N TYR A 420 6.98 3.72 5.81
CA TYR A 420 7.90 3.95 6.93
C TYR A 420 9.01 2.89 6.99
N ALA A 421 8.70 1.63 6.70
CA ALA A 421 9.69 0.56 6.62
C ALA A 421 10.73 0.85 5.52
N ARG A 422 10.29 1.33 4.35
CA ARG A 422 11.19 1.76 3.27
C ARG A 422 12.05 2.95 3.69
N PHE A 423 11.47 3.95 4.34
CA PHE A 423 12.23 5.09 4.89
C PHE A 423 13.30 4.66 5.89
N PHE A 424 12.97 3.78 6.85
CA PHE A 424 13.93 3.28 7.83
C PHE A 424 15.04 2.45 7.17
N CYS A 425 14.72 1.64 6.17
CA CYS A 425 15.71 0.89 5.38
C CYS A 425 16.76 1.84 4.78
N LYS A 426 16.30 2.92 4.12
CA LYS A 426 17.16 3.96 3.53
C LYS A 426 17.98 4.70 4.59
N PHE A 427 17.37 5.04 5.72
CA PHE A 427 18.09 5.64 6.84
C PHE A 427 19.21 4.74 7.40
N PHE A 428 18.98 3.42 7.51
CA PHE A 428 20.03 2.50 7.97
C PHE A 428 21.17 2.36 6.94
N ARG A 429 20.83 2.34 5.65
CA ARG A 429 21.82 2.37 4.56
C ARG A 429 22.68 3.63 4.66
N ASP A 430 22.06 4.79 4.81
CA ASP A 430 22.75 6.09 4.89
C ASP A 430 23.47 6.29 6.24
N SER A 431 23.22 5.40 7.19
CA SER A 431 23.96 5.29 8.46
C SER A 431 25.08 4.24 8.39
N GLY A 432 25.29 3.59 7.25
CA GLY A 432 26.34 2.60 7.02
C GLY A 432 26.09 1.25 7.72
N LEU A 433 24.84 0.95 8.10
CA LEU A 433 24.49 -0.28 8.82
C LEU A 433 24.06 -1.42 7.89
N THR A 434 23.73 -1.13 6.63
CA THR A 434 23.33 -2.13 5.63
C THR A 434 23.56 -1.60 4.22
N ALA A 435 23.65 -2.50 3.23
CA ALA A 435 23.64 -2.15 1.81
C ALA A 435 22.24 -2.28 1.16
N VAL A 436 21.23 -2.72 1.92
CA VAL A 436 19.86 -2.95 1.41
C VAL A 436 19.20 -1.60 1.05
N GLU A 437 18.66 -1.50 -0.17
CA GLU A 437 18.01 -0.27 -0.66
C GLU A 437 16.48 -0.28 -0.48
N GLU A 438 15.87 -1.46 -0.58
CA GLU A 438 14.44 -1.69 -0.42
C GLU A 438 14.22 -2.96 0.41
N PRO A 439 13.42 -2.90 1.49
CA PRO A 439 13.36 -3.98 2.48
C PRO A 439 12.59 -5.21 1.99
N PHE A 440 11.63 -5.01 1.08
CA PHE A 440 10.70 -6.05 0.61
C PHE A 440 10.64 -6.07 -0.92
N PRO A 441 11.47 -6.83 -1.65
CA PRO A 441 11.43 -6.90 -3.11
C PRO A 441 10.13 -7.50 -3.67
N ARG A 442 9.43 -8.33 -2.89
CA ARG A 442 8.14 -8.93 -3.24
C ARG A 442 7.15 -8.75 -2.11
N LEU A 443 5.93 -8.32 -2.46
CA LEU A 443 4.82 -8.11 -1.53
C LEU A 443 3.62 -8.94 -1.98
N LEU A 444 3.08 -9.76 -1.09
CA LEU A 444 1.76 -10.36 -1.23
C LEU A 444 0.77 -9.59 -0.35
N ALA A 445 -0.03 -8.73 -0.96
CA ALA A 445 -1.07 -7.98 -0.27
C ALA A 445 -2.29 -8.89 -0.07
N GLN A 446 -2.45 -9.45 1.13
CA GLN A 446 -3.53 -10.38 1.43
C GLN A 446 -4.88 -9.66 1.48
N GLY A 447 -5.90 -10.29 0.92
CA GLY A 447 -7.29 -9.86 1.04
C GLY A 447 -7.83 -10.04 2.46
N MET A 448 -8.84 -9.25 2.80
CA MET A 448 -9.46 -9.28 4.13
C MET A 448 -10.30 -10.53 4.32
N VAL A 449 -10.30 -11.05 5.54
CA VAL A 449 -11.30 -12.03 5.96
C VAL A 449 -12.54 -11.31 6.49
N VAL A 450 -13.68 -11.61 5.88
CA VAL A 450 -14.96 -10.93 6.08
C VAL A 450 -15.95 -11.90 6.72
N LYS A 451 -16.68 -11.43 7.74
CA LYS A 451 -17.80 -12.14 8.35
C LYS A 451 -18.94 -11.16 8.59
N ASP A 452 -20.18 -11.60 8.36
CA ASP A 452 -21.37 -10.78 8.55
C ASP A 452 -21.34 -9.45 7.75
N GLY A 453 -20.79 -9.51 6.53
CA GLY A 453 -20.70 -8.37 5.60
C GLY A 453 -19.62 -7.33 5.94
N ALA A 454 -18.74 -7.60 6.91
CA ALA A 454 -17.65 -6.70 7.29
C ALA A 454 -16.34 -7.44 7.58
N LYS A 455 -15.20 -6.75 7.44
CA LYS A 455 -13.89 -7.23 7.95
C LYS A 455 -14.05 -7.73 9.39
N MET A 456 -13.47 -8.89 9.70
CA MET A 456 -13.44 -9.40 11.06
C MET A 456 -12.65 -8.45 11.97
N SER A 457 -13.29 -7.93 13.01
CA SER A 457 -12.66 -7.06 14.00
C SER A 457 -13.33 -7.17 15.37
N LYS A 458 -12.53 -7.03 16.44
CA LYS A 458 -13.05 -7.03 17.82
C LYS A 458 -14.13 -5.98 18.04
N SER A 459 -13.99 -4.81 17.41
CA SER A 459 -14.95 -3.70 17.49
C SER A 459 -16.33 -4.04 16.91
N LYS A 460 -16.40 -4.94 15.93
CA LYS A 460 -17.65 -5.34 15.26
C LYS A 460 -18.27 -6.59 15.87
N GLY A 461 -17.60 -7.25 16.81
CA GLY A 461 -18.10 -8.47 17.45
C GLY A 461 -18.23 -9.67 16.52
N ASN A 462 -17.71 -9.59 15.28
CA ASN A 462 -17.78 -10.63 14.26
C ASN A 462 -16.50 -11.48 14.20
N VAL A 463 -15.73 -11.53 15.29
CA VAL A 463 -14.49 -12.31 15.36
C VAL A 463 -14.83 -13.79 15.51
N VAL A 464 -14.10 -14.63 14.80
CA VAL A 464 -14.07 -16.07 15.06
C VAL A 464 -12.78 -16.36 15.81
N ASP A 465 -12.90 -16.95 17.00
CA ASP A 465 -11.74 -17.36 17.76
C ASP A 465 -11.13 -18.62 17.11
N PRO A 466 -9.85 -18.58 16.69
CA PRO A 466 -9.21 -19.77 16.14
C PRO A 466 -9.17 -20.93 17.12
N ASP A 467 -9.13 -20.70 18.44
CA ASP A 467 -9.04 -21.76 19.44
C ASP A 467 -10.31 -22.64 19.43
N ASP A 468 -11.50 -22.04 19.33
CA ASP A 468 -12.77 -22.75 19.21
C ASP A 468 -12.79 -23.67 17.97
N MET A 469 -12.22 -23.19 16.86
CA MET A 469 -12.15 -23.94 15.59
C MET A 469 -11.11 -25.06 15.66
N ILE A 470 -9.96 -24.82 16.31
CA ILE A 470 -8.91 -25.80 16.51
C ILE A 470 -9.39 -26.92 17.43
N GLU A 471 -10.08 -26.61 18.53
CA GLU A 471 -10.64 -27.63 19.43
C GLU A 471 -11.63 -28.55 18.72
N LYS A 472 -12.47 -27.98 17.84
CA LYS A 472 -13.52 -28.73 17.14
C LYS A 472 -13.02 -29.52 15.93
N TYR A 473 -12.11 -28.95 15.13
CA TYR A 473 -11.73 -29.50 13.82
C TYR A 473 -10.23 -29.79 13.67
N GLY A 474 -9.40 -29.40 14.63
CA GLY A 474 -7.96 -29.47 14.55
C GLY A 474 -7.34 -28.32 13.72
N ALA A 475 -6.07 -28.03 14.00
CA ALA A 475 -5.34 -26.94 13.36
C ALA A 475 -5.24 -27.10 11.83
N ASP A 476 -5.06 -28.32 11.33
CA ASP A 476 -4.89 -28.57 9.90
C ASP A 476 -6.15 -28.32 9.09
N SER A 477 -7.33 -28.61 9.65
CA SER A 477 -8.60 -28.31 8.99
C SER A 477 -8.79 -26.80 8.82
N LEU A 478 -8.47 -26.04 9.87
CA LEU A 478 -8.54 -24.58 9.86
C LEU A 478 -7.53 -23.97 8.86
N ARG A 479 -6.28 -24.43 8.89
CA ARG A 479 -5.23 -23.99 7.94
C ARG A 479 -5.65 -24.28 6.51
N LEU A 480 -6.05 -25.51 6.22
CA LEU A 480 -6.44 -25.93 4.87
C LEU A 480 -7.61 -25.08 4.37
N PHE A 481 -8.61 -24.83 5.23
CA PHE A 481 -9.74 -23.98 4.89
C PHE A 481 -9.33 -22.56 4.50
N ILE A 482 -8.55 -21.87 5.35
CA ILE A 482 -8.11 -20.49 5.09
C ILE A 482 -7.35 -20.40 3.77
N LEU A 483 -6.49 -21.38 3.47
CA LEU A 483 -5.66 -21.41 2.27
C LEU A 483 -6.43 -21.86 1.02
N PHE A 484 -7.54 -22.58 1.19
CA PHE A 484 -8.37 -23.11 0.09
C PHE A 484 -9.49 -22.16 -0.33
N ALA A 485 -10.05 -21.40 0.61
CA ALA A 485 -11.32 -20.73 0.39
C ALA A 485 -11.30 -19.63 -0.67
N SER A 486 -10.16 -18.94 -0.84
CA SER A 486 -9.99 -17.87 -1.83
C SER A 486 -8.52 -17.73 -2.22
N PRO A 487 -8.21 -17.20 -3.42
CA PRO A 487 -6.85 -16.71 -3.71
C PRO A 487 -6.38 -15.73 -2.63
N PRO A 488 -5.11 -15.76 -2.18
CA PRO A 488 -4.66 -14.95 -1.05
C PRO A 488 -4.90 -13.44 -1.18
N GLU A 489 -4.86 -12.89 -2.40
CA GLU A 489 -5.06 -11.46 -2.66
C GLU A 489 -6.53 -11.02 -2.61
N LYS A 490 -7.47 -11.98 -2.63
CA LYS A 490 -8.89 -11.68 -2.66
C LYS A 490 -9.49 -11.73 -1.28
N GLU A 491 -10.50 -10.89 -1.07
CA GLU A 491 -11.35 -11.02 0.11
C GLU A 491 -11.97 -12.41 0.17
N PHE A 492 -12.10 -12.90 1.39
CA PHE A 492 -12.64 -14.22 1.68
C PHE A 492 -13.73 -14.08 2.73
N ILE A 493 -14.92 -14.63 2.42
CA ILE A 493 -16.06 -14.63 3.33
C ILE A 493 -16.01 -15.89 4.18
N TRP A 494 -15.85 -15.70 5.48
CA TRP A 494 -15.82 -16.78 6.47
C TRP A 494 -17.15 -17.54 6.53
N THR A 495 -17.08 -18.87 6.46
CA THR A 495 -18.19 -19.79 6.73
C THR A 495 -17.71 -21.00 7.53
N ASP A 496 -18.45 -21.39 8.56
CA ASP A 496 -18.09 -22.54 9.40
C ASP A 496 -18.20 -23.86 8.60
N GLU A 497 -19.13 -23.92 7.63
CA GLU A 497 -19.29 -25.07 6.73
C GLU A 497 -18.05 -25.34 5.86
N GLY A 498 -17.28 -24.29 5.57
CA GLY A 498 -16.03 -24.42 4.81
C GLY A 498 -14.95 -25.19 5.58
N VAL A 499 -14.88 -24.99 6.91
CA VAL A 499 -13.99 -25.75 7.80
C VAL A 499 -14.39 -27.22 7.84
N ASP A 500 -15.70 -27.50 7.96
CA ASP A 500 -16.23 -28.87 7.96
C ASP A 500 -15.89 -29.64 6.67
N GLY A 501 -15.96 -28.97 5.51
CA GLY A 501 -15.55 -29.55 4.23
C GLY A 501 -14.09 -30.00 4.22
N CYS A 502 -13.20 -29.18 4.79
CA CYS A 502 -11.77 -29.47 4.90
C CYS A 502 -11.50 -30.60 5.91
N PHE A 503 -12.16 -30.58 7.07
CA PHE A 503 -12.09 -31.66 8.05
C PHE A 503 -12.51 -33.01 7.47
N ARG A 504 -13.61 -33.05 6.70
CA ARG A 504 -14.05 -34.27 6.01
C ARG A 504 -13.06 -34.73 4.94
N PHE A 505 -12.37 -33.81 4.26
CA PHE A 505 -11.33 -34.17 3.30
C PHE A 505 -10.12 -34.82 3.99
N LEU A 506 -9.62 -34.20 5.07
CA LEU A 506 -8.49 -34.74 5.83
C LEU A 506 -8.79 -36.12 6.43
N ASN A 507 -9.98 -36.33 6.98
CA ASN A 507 -10.40 -37.66 7.46
C ASN A 507 -10.43 -38.71 6.35
N ARG A 508 -10.88 -38.34 5.15
CA ARG A 508 -10.88 -39.26 4.00
C ARG A 508 -9.47 -39.63 3.56
N LEU A 509 -8.54 -38.67 3.62
CA LEU A 509 -7.12 -38.92 3.35
C LEU A 509 -6.51 -39.86 4.40
N TRP A 510 -6.78 -39.60 5.68
CA TRP A 510 -6.40 -40.52 6.75
C TRP A 510 -6.88 -41.95 6.50
N THR A 511 -8.17 -42.12 6.17
CA THR A 511 -8.75 -43.44 5.92
C THR A 511 -8.08 -44.14 4.74
N ILE A 512 -7.85 -43.45 3.61
CA ILE A 512 -7.24 -44.11 2.45
C ILE A 512 -5.79 -44.54 2.74
N GLU A 513 -5.04 -43.76 3.51
CA GLU A 513 -3.68 -44.11 3.93
C GLU A 513 -3.69 -45.32 4.87
N GLU A 514 -4.54 -45.32 5.90
CA GLU A 514 -4.67 -46.46 6.83
C GLU A 514 -5.06 -47.76 6.12
N GLU A 515 -5.97 -47.70 5.15
CA GLU A 515 -6.38 -48.85 4.33
C GLU A 515 -5.25 -49.41 3.45
N ASN A 516 -4.16 -48.66 3.23
CA ASN A 516 -3.06 -49.01 2.34
C ASN A 516 -1.68 -49.07 3.03
N LEU A 517 -1.63 -49.06 4.37
CA LEU A 517 -0.37 -49.18 5.13
C LEU A 517 0.42 -50.45 4.80
N ASP A 518 -0.27 -51.53 4.38
CA ASP A 518 0.37 -52.77 3.96
C ASP A 518 1.37 -52.57 2.81
N LEU A 519 1.10 -51.63 1.89
CA LEU A 519 1.97 -51.32 0.76
C LEU A 519 3.37 -50.83 1.19
N PHE A 520 3.46 -50.20 2.36
CA PHE A 520 4.71 -49.62 2.85
C PHE A 520 5.63 -50.67 3.50
N SER A 521 5.07 -51.80 3.91
CA SER A 521 5.83 -52.95 4.43
C SER A 521 6.41 -53.86 3.34
N GLU A 522 6.00 -53.69 2.08
CA GLU A 522 6.46 -54.54 0.97
C GLU A 522 7.82 -54.12 0.42
N GLU A 523 8.70 -55.10 0.20
CA GLU A 523 9.92 -54.90 -0.59
C GLU A 523 9.52 -54.53 -2.03
N THR A 524 9.93 -53.34 -2.46
CA THR A 524 9.52 -52.78 -3.75
C THR A 524 10.30 -53.45 -4.88
N ILE A 525 9.70 -54.42 -5.57
CA ILE A 525 10.29 -55.06 -6.74
C ILE A 525 9.89 -54.25 -7.99
N ARG A 526 10.85 -53.54 -8.58
CA ARG A 526 10.71 -52.95 -9.92
C ARG A 526 11.01 -54.04 -10.95
N GLN A 527 9.98 -54.66 -11.53
CA GLN A 527 10.13 -55.49 -12.73
C GLN A 527 9.32 -54.92 -13.89
N GLU A 528 9.98 -54.90 -15.05
CA GLU A 528 9.54 -54.37 -16.33
C GLU A 528 8.53 -55.32 -16.98
N GLU A 529 7.24 -55.08 -16.79
CA GLU A 529 6.22 -55.46 -17.77
C GLU A 529 5.43 -54.21 -18.18
N LYS A 530 4.62 -54.32 -19.24
CA LYS A 530 3.84 -53.20 -19.77
C LYS A 530 2.96 -52.57 -18.66
N MET A 531 3.30 -51.35 -18.26
CA MET A 531 2.52 -50.56 -17.31
C MET A 531 1.05 -50.47 -17.76
N GLY A 532 0.14 -50.96 -16.89
CA GLY A 532 -1.31 -50.89 -17.10
C GLY A 532 -1.78 -49.44 -17.30
N GLU A 533 -2.90 -49.27 -18.00
CA GLU A 533 -3.41 -47.93 -18.35
C GLU A 533 -3.69 -47.07 -17.10
N GLU A 534 -4.26 -47.66 -16.05
CA GLU A 534 -4.52 -46.99 -14.77
C GLU A 534 -3.23 -46.59 -14.04
N ALA A 535 -2.22 -47.48 -14.02
CA ALA A 535 -0.93 -47.18 -13.39
C ALA A 535 -0.20 -46.05 -14.13
N ARG A 536 -0.23 -46.07 -15.47
CA ARG A 536 0.29 -44.98 -16.30
C ARG A 536 -0.46 -43.68 -16.03
N GLY A 537 -1.79 -43.73 -16.00
CA GLY A 537 -2.66 -42.58 -15.78
C GLY A 537 -2.43 -41.92 -14.42
N LEU A 538 -2.32 -42.71 -13.36
CA LEU A 538 -2.06 -42.20 -12.02
C LEU A 538 -0.66 -41.60 -11.90
N ARG A 539 0.36 -42.24 -12.49
CA ARG A 539 1.73 -41.72 -12.50
C ARG A 539 1.83 -40.38 -13.23
N VAL A 540 1.18 -40.24 -14.39
CA VAL A 540 1.10 -38.95 -15.10
C VAL A 540 0.39 -37.90 -14.23
N LYS A 541 -0.74 -38.23 -13.59
CA LYS A 541 -1.44 -37.29 -12.70
C LYS A 541 -0.57 -36.85 -11.53
N MET A 542 0.17 -37.78 -10.91
CA MET A 542 1.10 -37.49 -9.83
C MET A 542 2.12 -36.43 -10.25
N HIS A 543 2.83 -36.64 -11.36
CA HIS A 543 3.83 -35.68 -11.85
C HIS A 543 3.22 -34.33 -12.27
N LEU A 544 2.04 -34.33 -12.91
CA LEU A 544 1.29 -33.10 -13.20
C LEU A 544 0.93 -32.34 -11.92
N THR A 545 0.54 -33.07 -10.87
CA THR A 545 0.18 -32.50 -9.57
C THR A 545 1.40 -31.93 -8.87
N ILE A 546 2.52 -32.67 -8.85
CA ILE A 546 3.81 -32.18 -8.32
C ILE A 546 4.20 -30.88 -9.02
N LYS A 547 4.20 -30.83 -10.35
CA LYS A 547 4.51 -29.62 -11.12
C LYS A 547 3.58 -28.47 -10.73
N LYS A 548 2.27 -28.70 -10.76
CA LYS A 548 1.27 -27.65 -10.53
C LYS A 548 1.34 -27.10 -9.10
N VAL A 549 1.40 -27.97 -8.09
CA VAL A 549 1.50 -27.56 -6.68
C VAL A 549 2.79 -26.80 -6.44
N SER A 550 3.93 -27.25 -6.98
CA SER A 550 5.21 -26.55 -6.86
C SER A 550 5.14 -25.15 -7.49
N GLU A 551 4.60 -25.02 -8.71
CA GLU A 551 4.43 -23.71 -9.37
C GLU A 551 3.44 -22.79 -8.63
N ASP A 552 2.34 -23.35 -8.12
CA ASP A 552 1.31 -22.57 -7.42
C ASP A 552 1.82 -22.08 -6.05
N ILE A 553 2.71 -22.81 -5.38
CA ILE A 553 3.36 -22.38 -4.13
C ILE A 553 4.49 -21.35 -4.40
N GLU A 554 5.42 -21.65 -5.30
CA GLU A 554 6.65 -20.86 -5.46
C GLU A 554 6.49 -19.61 -6.32
N LYS A 555 5.67 -19.70 -7.38
CA LYS A 555 5.61 -18.67 -8.42
C LYS A 555 4.35 -17.84 -8.33
N ARG A 556 3.19 -18.50 -8.17
CA ARG A 556 1.88 -17.85 -8.25
C ARG A 556 1.29 -17.49 -6.89
N TYR A 557 1.73 -18.16 -5.82
CA TYR A 557 1.10 -18.11 -4.49
C TYR A 557 -0.42 -18.41 -4.54
N HIS A 558 -0.88 -19.19 -5.52
CA HIS A 558 -2.27 -19.59 -5.64
C HIS A 558 -2.53 -20.86 -4.82
N LEU A 559 -2.44 -20.72 -3.50
CA LEU A 559 -2.50 -21.84 -2.55
C LEU A 559 -3.83 -22.61 -2.65
N ASN A 560 -4.91 -21.92 -3.00
CA ASN A 560 -6.22 -22.53 -3.23
C ASN A 560 -6.21 -23.50 -4.42
N THR A 561 -5.53 -23.16 -5.53
CA THR A 561 -5.44 -24.05 -6.70
C THR A 561 -4.45 -25.20 -6.48
N ALA A 562 -3.42 -25.00 -5.66
CA ALA A 562 -2.58 -26.07 -5.18
C ALA A 562 -3.42 -27.12 -4.42
N ILE A 563 -4.23 -26.69 -3.45
CA ILE A 563 -5.13 -27.57 -2.69
C ILE A 563 -6.18 -28.24 -3.58
N SER A 564 -6.80 -27.52 -4.53
CA SER A 564 -7.70 -28.13 -5.52
C SER A 564 -7.02 -29.27 -6.28
N SER A 565 -5.75 -29.09 -6.67
CA SER A 565 -4.98 -30.10 -7.40
C SER A 565 -4.71 -31.34 -6.56
N LEU A 566 -4.44 -31.16 -5.26
CA LEU A 566 -4.29 -32.26 -4.31
C LEU A 566 -5.61 -33.03 -4.12
N MET A 567 -6.74 -32.32 -4.04
CA MET A 567 -8.06 -32.96 -3.96
C MET A 567 -8.38 -33.77 -5.23
N GLU A 568 -8.05 -33.26 -6.42
CA GLU A 568 -8.18 -34.01 -7.68
C GLU A 568 -7.28 -35.24 -7.72
N PHE A 569 -6.02 -35.11 -7.27
CA PHE A 569 -5.08 -36.21 -7.21
C PHE A 569 -5.58 -37.31 -6.25
N TYR A 570 -6.01 -36.92 -5.06
CA TYR A 570 -6.67 -37.80 -4.10
C TYR A 570 -7.89 -38.52 -4.72
N ASN A 571 -8.74 -37.81 -5.46
CA ASN A 571 -9.92 -38.41 -6.09
C ASN A 571 -9.54 -39.48 -7.14
N GLN A 572 -8.44 -39.27 -7.87
CA GLN A 572 -7.94 -40.27 -8.81
C GLN A 572 -7.34 -41.49 -8.09
N ILE A 573 -6.53 -41.28 -7.05
CA ILE A 573 -6.04 -42.36 -6.17
C ILE A 573 -7.22 -43.19 -5.66
N LYS A 574 -8.24 -42.54 -5.09
CA LYS A 574 -9.43 -43.20 -4.56
C LYS A 574 -10.16 -44.03 -5.61
N ARG A 575 -10.26 -43.54 -6.85
CA ARG A 575 -10.93 -44.24 -7.96
C ARG A 575 -10.15 -45.48 -8.40
N ASP A 576 -8.84 -45.37 -8.49
CA ASP A 576 -8.00 -46.37 -9.16
C ASP A 576 -7.42 -47.39 -8.16
N LYS A 577 -7.45 -47.12 -6.84
CA LYS A 577 -6.79 -47.93 -5.79
C LYS A 577 -7.07 -49.43 -5.90
N ASP A 578 -8.33 -49.84 -6.07
CA ASP A 578 -8.71 -51.25 -6.04
C ASP A 578 -8.25 -52.01 -7.29
N ILE A 579 -8.10 -51.30 -8.42
CA ILE A 579 -7.56 -51.85 -9.66
C ILE A 579 -6.04 -51.96 -9.54
N LEU A 580 -5.38 -50.89 -9.07
CA LEU A 580 -3.93 -50.82 -8.92
C LEU A 580 -3.40 -51.90 -7.96
N ARG A 581 -4.12 -52.21 -6.88
CA ARG A 581 -3.75 -53.26 -5.91
C ARG A 581 -3.66 -54.67 -6.51
N LYS A 582 -4.22 -54.92 -7.70
CA LYS A 582 -4.22 -56.24 -8.37
C LYS A 582 -2.89 -56.60 -9.05
N SER A 583 -1.99 -55.63 -9.22
CA SER A 583 -0.71 -55.83 -9.90
C SER A 583 0.44 -55.28 -9.07
N GLN A 584 1.63 -55.86 -9.20
CA GLN A 584 2.81 -55.40 -8.45
C GLN A 584 3.23 -53.97 -8.84
N GLU A 585 3.17 -53.65 -10.13
CA GLU A 585 3.47 -52.30 -10.62
C GLU A 585 2.40 -51.28 -10.16
N GLY A 586 1.12 -51.64 -10.20
CA GLY A 586 0.05 -50.79 -9.69
C GLY A 586 0.19 -50.51 -8.19
N ARG A 587 0.58 -51.51 -7.39
CA ARG A 587 0.91 -51.33 -5.96
C ARG A 587 2.07 -50.34 -5.77
N ALA A 588 3.13 -50.44 -6.58
CA ALA A 588 4.26 -49.53 -6.51
C ALA A 588 3.87 -48.08 -6.85
N VAL A 589 3.10 -47.86 -7.93
CA VAL A 589 2.61 -46.52 -8.30
C VAL A 589 1.65 -45.96 -7.24
N LEU A 590 0.78 -46.82 -6.67
CA LEU A 590 -0.15 -46.41 -5.60
C LEU A 590 0.62 -45.96 -4.35
N LYS A 591 1.63 -46.73 -3.92
CA LYS A 591 2.52 -46.36 -2.81
C LYS A 591 3.20 -45.02 -3.06
N GLU A 592 3.84 -44.86 -4.22
CA GLU A 592 4.52 -43.61 -4.61
C GLU A 592 3.55 -42.41 -4.65
N SER A 593 2.31 -42.63 -5.08
CA SER A 593 1.28 -41.61 -5.16
C SER A 593 0.77 -41.16 -3.79
N LEU A 594 0.56 -42.09 -2.86
CA LEU A 594 0.18 -41.80 -1.47
C LEU A 594 1.32 -41.04 -0.75
N GLU A 595 2.55 -41.51 -0.89
CA GLU A 595 3.74 -40.85 -0.35
C GLU A 595 3.91 -39.42 -0.89
N SER A 596 3.73 -39.24 -2.20
CA SER A 596 3.76 -37.92 -2.85
C SER A 596 2.63 -37.01 -2.38
N LEU A 597 1.44 -37.56 -2.13
CA LEU A 597 0.30 -36.78 -1.62
C LEU A 597 0.59 -36.24 -0.21
N ILE A 598 1.19 -37.06 0.67
CA ILE A 598 1.63 -36.64 2.02
C ILE A 598 2.65 -35.49 1.91
N LEU A 599 3.69 -35.66 1.09
CA LEU A 599 4.74 -34.66 0.89
C LEU A 599 4.17 -33.32 0.40
N LEU A 600 3.33 -33.36 -0.63
CA LEU A 600 2.75 -32.15 -1.23
C LEU A 600 1.72 -31.46 -0.33
N LEU A 601 1.02 -32.21 0.52
CA LEU A 601 0.03 -31.65 1.45
C LEU A 601 0.68 -31.05 2.71
N SER A 602 1.91 -31.43 3.02
CA SER A 602 2.62 -31.05 4.26
C SER A 602 2.68 -29.54 4.57
N PRO A 603 2.80 -28.60 3.60
CA PRO A 603 2.76 -27.17 3.93
C PRO A 603 1.39 -26.70 4.44
N PHE A 604 0.32 -27.40 4.04
CA PHE A 604 -1.06 -27.06 4.32
C PHE A 604 -1.57 -27.74 5.60
N ALA A 605 -1.32 -29.04 5.74
CA ALA A 605 -1.76 -29.87 6.88
C ALA A 605 -0.57 -30.63 7.52
N PRO A 606 0.40 -29.92 8.14
CA PRO A 606 1.65 -30.51 8.59
C PRO A 606 1.48 -31.60 9.66
N HIS A 607 0.52 -31.46 10.58
CA HIS A 607 0.38 -32.40 11.71
C HIS A 607 -0.12 -33.76 11.24
N LEU A 608 -1.16 -33.77 10.40
CA LEU A 608 -1.70 -34.97 9.77
C LEU A 608 -0.63 -35.65 8.91
N CYS A 609 0.10 -34.86 8.11
CA CYS A 609 1.09 -35.41 7.20
C CYS A 609 2.28 -36.03 7.96
N GLU A 610 2.74 -35.43 9.05
CA GLU A 610 3.82 -35.99 9.88
C GLU A 610 3.38 -37.32 10.54
N GLU A 611 2.16 -37.40 11.07
CA GLU A 611 1.62 -38.63 11.67
C GLU A 611 1.48 -39.76 10.63
N LEU A 612 0.98 -39.44 9.43
CA LEU A 612 0.87 -40.40 8.33
C LEU A 612 2.26 -40.83 7.83
N TRP A 613 3.22 -39.90 7.79
CA TRP A 613 4.60 -40.21 7.43
C TRP A 613 5.25 -41.19 8.40
N GLU A 614 5.02 -41.04 9.70
CA GLU A 614 5.50 -42.02 10.70
C GLU A 614 4.77 -43.37 10.56
N LYS A 615 3.45 -43.37 10.37
CA LYS A 615 2.63 -44.59 10.20
C LYS A 615 3.04 -45.42 8.99
N THR A 616 3.49 -44.77 7.91
CA THR A 616 4.04 -45.44 6.72
C THR A 616 5.43 -46.05 6.94
N GLY A 617 5.98 -45.96 8.16
CA GLY A 617 7.20 -46.64 8.58
C GLY A 617 8.48 -45.83 8.40
N HIS A 618 8.37 -44.59 7.89
CA HIS A 618 9.51 -43.69 7.76
C HIS A 618 10.08 -43.32 9.14
N LYS A 619 11.40 -43.14 9.20
CA LYS A 619 12.14 -42.87 10.45
C LYS A 619 12.67 -41.44 10.56
N THR A 620 12.63 -40.69 9.47
CA THR A 620 13.03 -39.29 9.43
C THR A 620 11.80 -38.42 9.44
N PHE A 621 11.88 -37.28 10.13
CA PHE A 621 10.84 -36.26 10.05
C PHE A 621 10.58 -35.83 8.61
N LEU A 622 9.31 -35.64 8.25
CA LEU A 622 8.83 -35.27 6.93
C LEU A 622 9.44 -33.94 6.47
N PHE A 623 9.58 -32.96 7.38
CA PHE A 623 10.16 -31.66 7.04
C PHE A 623 11.64 -31.71 6.63
N ARG A 624 12.34 -32.84 6.86
CA ARG A 624 13.71 -33.07 6.39
C ARG A 624 13.76 -33.81 5.05
N THR A 625 12.63 -34.27 4.55
CA THR A 625 12.52 -34.94 3.27
C THR A 625 12.53 -33.90 2.14
N PRO A 626 13.30 -34.11 1.06
CA PRO A 626 13.27 -33.22 -0.09
C PRO A 626 11.87 -33.09 -0.70
N TRP A 627 11.55 -31.90 -1.22
CA TRP A 627 10.33 -31.68 -1.99
C TRP A 627 10.31 -32.59 -3.23
N PRO A 628 9.17 -33.24 -3.57
CA PRO A 628 9.12 -34.19 -4.68
C PRO A 628 9.36 -33.49 -6.03
N SER A 629 10.11 -34.16 -6.92
CA SER A 629 10.38 -33.70 -8.28
C SER A 629 9.43 -34.34 -9.29
N PHE A 630 9.11 -33.64 -10.38
CA PHE A 630 8.35 -34.20 -11.49
C PHE A 630 9.24 -34.59 -12.68
N ASP A 631 8.82 -35.59 -13.47
CA ASP A 631 9.48 -35.97 -14.72
C ASP A 631 8.95 -35.12 -15.89
N PRO A 632 9.80 -34.30 -16.57
CA PRO A 632 9.40 -33.50 -17.72
C PRO A 632 8.72 -34.28 -18.84
N SER A 633 9.07 -35.56 -19.06
CA SER A 633 8.50 -36.40 -20.11
C SER A 633 7.07 -36.89 -19.79
N LEU A 634 6.69 -36.89 -18.52
CA LEU A 634 5.35 -37.26 -18.05
C LEU A 634 4.41 -36.06 -17.93
N VAL A 635 4.97 -34.84 -17.97
CA VAL A 635 4.23 -33.58 -18.00
C VAL A 635 4.36 -32.85 -19.35
N SER A 636 5.12 -33.41 -20.29
CA SER A 636 5.18 -32.95 -21.67
C SER A 636 3.92 -33.40 -22.38
N GLU A 637 2.90 -32.57 -22.26
CA GLU A 637 1.60 -32.54 -22.96
C GLU A 637 0.61 -31.93 -21.95
N GLU A 638 0.76 -30.64 -21.64
CA GLU A 638 -0.36 -29.89 -21.06
C GLU A 638 -1.41 -29.77 -22.16
N ARG A 639 -2.26 -30.79 -22.24
CA ARG A 639 -3.50 -30.72 -22.98
C ARG A 639 -4.43 -29.76 -22.26
N ILE A 640 -4.78 -28.71 -22.96
CA ILE A 640 -5.68 -27.66 -22.52
C ILE A 640 -7.06 -27.92 -23.12
N THR A 641 -8.09 -27.80 -22.29
CA THR A 641 -9.46 -27.82 -22.77
C THR A 641 -9.76 -26.49 -23.46
N ILE A 642 -9.94 -26.51 -24.78
CA ILE A 642 -10.42 -25.39 -25.57
C ILE A 642 -11.95 -25.45 -25.64
N VAL A 643 -12.59 -24.42 -25.11
CA VAL A 643 -14.03 -24.24 -25.18
C VAL A 643 -14.44 -23.71 -26.55
N VAL A 644 -15.47 -24.29 -27.18
CA VAL A 644 -15.98 -23.83 -28.48
C VAL A 644 -17.36 -23.18 -28.33
N GLN A 645 -17.45 -21.94 -28.79
CA GLN A 645 -18.66 -21.13 -28.78
C GLN A 645 -19.14 -20.83 -30.21
N VAL A 646 -20.46 -20.69 -30.39
CA VAL A 646 -21.07 -20.17 -31.62
C VAL A 646 -21.94 -18.98 -31.26
N ASN A 647 -21.64 -17.80 -31.83
CA ASN A 647 -22.25 -16.52 -31.48
C ASN A 647 -22.29 -16.27 -29.95
N GLY A 648 -21.18 -16.56 -29.27
CA GLY A 648 -21.01 -16.36 -27.83
C GLY A 648 -21.67 -17.42 -26.92
N LYS A 649 -22.36 -18.43 -27.47
CA LYS A 649 -22.96 -19.51 -26.69
C LYS A 649 -22.06 -20.74 -26.69
N LEU A 650 -21.76 -21.30 -25.52
CA LEU A 650 -21.03 -22.57 -25.36
C LEU A 650 -21.73 -23.71 -26.10
N ARG A 651 -21.04 -24.38 -27.01
CA ARG A 651 -21.58 -25.50 -27.80
C ARG A 651 -20.81 -26.79 -27.63
N ASP A 652 -19.50 -26.72 -27.51
CA ASP A 652 -18.66 -27.91 -27.37
C ASP A 652 -17.32 -27.59 -26.70
N LYS A 653 -16.46 -28.60 -26.54
CA LYS A 653 -15.07 -28.46 -26.08
C LYS A 653 -14.19 -29.58 -26.65
N PHE A 654 -12.90 -29.33 -26.78
CA PHE A 654 -11.91 -30.34 -27.14
C PHE A 654 -10.58 -30.10 -26.44
N GLU A 655 -9.74 -31.13 -26.39
CA GLU A 655 -8.39 -31.05 -25.81
C GLU A 655 -7.36 -30.76 -26.91
N ALA A 656 -6.42 -29.85 -26.64
CA ALA A 656 -5.34 -29.49 -27.56
C ALA A 656 -4.05 -29.20 -26.81
N GLU A 657 -2.90 -29.18 -27.49
CA GLU A 657 -1.64 -28.85 -26.83
C GLU A 657 -1.55 -27.33 -26.57
N ARG A 658 -0.97 -26.95 -25.43
CA ARG A 658 -0.88 -25.54 -24.99
C ARG A 658 -0.15 -24.60 -25.96
N GLU A 659 0.72 -25.13 -26.81
CA GLU A 659 1.42 -24.37 -27.85
C GLU A 659 1.07 -24.84 -29.27
N SER A 660 -0.09 -25.48 -29.45
CA SER A 660 -0.64 -25.74 -30.79
C SER A 660 -0.79 -24.44 -31.58
N ALA A 661 -0.51 -24.51 -32.88
CA ALA A 661 -0.67 -23.37 -33.77
C ALA A 661 -2.13 -22.90 -33.80
N GLU A 662 -2.35 -21.59 -33.81
CA GLU A 662 -3.70 -20.99 -33.80
C GLU A 662 -4.61 -21.56 -34.90
N GLU A 663 -4.07 -21.81 -36.09
CA GLU A 663 -4.86 -22.35 -37.21
C GLU A 663 -5.27 -23.81 -37.00
N GLU A 664 -4.42 -24.62 -36.38
CA GLU A 664 -4.74 -26.01 -36.02
C GLU A 664 -5.91 -26.06 -35.01
N ILE A 665 -5.92 -25.12 -34.05
CA ILE A 665 -6.98 -25.00 -33.04
C ILE A 665 -8.30 -24.57 -33.68
N LYS A 666 -8.27 -23.62 -34.61
CA LYS A 666 -9.47 -23.18 -35.32
C LYS A 666 -10.03 -24.27 -36.21
N GLU A 667 -9.19 -25.00 -36.94
CA GLU A 667 -9.59 -26.14 -37.76
C GLU A 667 -10.25 -27.24 -36.91
N LYS A 668 -9.61 -27.65 -35.81
CA LYS A 668 -10.19 -28.62 -34.87
C LYS A 668 -11.55 -28.18 -34.34
N ALA A 669 -11.72 -26.90 -34.01
CA ALA A 669 -13.00 -26.37 -33.52
C ALA A 669 -14.10 -26.43 -34.59
N LEU A 670 -13.78 -26.17 -35.86
CA LEU A 670 -14.70 -26.25 -36.99
C LEU A 670 -15.02 -27.70 -37.38
N ASP A 671 -14.12 -28.64 -37.08
CA ASP A 671 -14.27 -30.06 -37.40
C ASP A 671 -15.14 -30.84 -36.44
N LEU A 672 -15.45 -30.28 -35.27
CA LEU A 672 -16.32 -30.92 -34.28
C LEU A 672 -17.70 -31.19 -34.89
N THR A 673 -18.14 -32.45 -34.80
CA THR A 673 -19.43 -32.92 -35.34
C THR A 673 -20.60 -32.04 -34.90
N ARG A 674 -20.61 -31.64 -33.63
CA ARG A 674 -21.65 -30.77 -33.07
C ARG A 674 -21.62 -29.36 -33.66
N ILE A 675 -20.43 -28.83 -33.92
CA ILE A 675 -20.24 -27.51 -34.51
C ILE A 675 -20.64 -27.51 -35.98
N ARG A 676 -20.19 -28.51 -36.76
CA ARG A 676 -20.63 -28.70 -38.16
C ARG A 676 -22.15 -28.77 -38.29
N ASN A 677 -22.81 -29.52 -37.40
CA ASN A 677 -24.28 -29.62 -37.39
C ASN A 677 -24.96 -28.28 -37.07
N ILE A 678 -24.37 -27.44 -36.21
CA ILE A 678 -24.91 -26.12 -35.86
C ILE A 678 -24.69 -25.11 -37.00
N MET A 679 -23.57 -25.23 -37.72
CA MET A 679 -23.23 -24.35 -38.84
C MET A 679 -24.07 -24.64 -40.09
N GLY A 680 -24.36 -25.92 -40.36
CA GLY A 680 -24.99 -26.34 -41.61
C GLY A 680 -24.19 -25.84 -42.81
N ASP A 681 -24.87 -25.19 -43.77
CA ASP A 681 -24.24 -24.61 -44.97
C ASP A 681 -23.65 -23.20 -44.76
N LYS A 682 -23.75 -22.63 -43.56
CA LYS A 682 -23.28 -21.26 -43.28
C LYS A 682 -21.77 -21.22 -43.08
N LYS A 683 -21.09 -20.33 -43.82
CA LYS A 683 -19.67 -20.06 -43.63
C LYS A 683 -19.46 -19.08 -42.47
N PRO A 684 -18.44 -19.29 -41.61
CA PRO A 684 -18.15 -18.39 -40.51
C PRO A 684 -17.63 -17.04 -41.04
N LYS A 685 -18.21 -15.94 -40.53
CA LYS A 685 -17.74 -14.57 -40.82
C LYS A 685 -16.42 -14.28 -40.11
N LYS A 686 -16.24 -14.81 -38.91
CA LYS A 686 -15.03 -14.65 -38.09
C LYS A 686 -14.87 -15.82 -37.12
N VAL A 687 -13.65 -16.30 -36.95
CA VAL A 687 -13.28 -17.28 -35.92
C VAL A 687 -12.28 -16.63 -34.99
N ILE A 688 -12.66 -16.43 -33.74
CA ILE A 688 -11.86 -15.72 -32.74
C ILE A 688 -11.26 -16.75 -31.80
N TYR A 689 -9.94 -16.89 -31.83
CA TYR A 689 -9.20 -17.69 -30.88
C TYR A 689 -8.71 -16.80 -29.73
N VAL A 690 -9.04 -17.17 -28.50
CA VAL A 690 -8.41 -16.64 -27.30
C VAL A 690 -7.39 -17.67 -26.85
N LYS A 691 -6.10 -17.33 -26.98
CA LYS A 691 -4.99 -18.26 -26.76
C LYS A 691 -5.20 -19.08 -25.49
N ASN A 692 -5.20 -20.39 -25.66
CA ASN A 692 -5.27 -21.41 -24.64
C ASN A 692 -6.56 -21.44 -23.80
N LYS A 693 -7.64 -20.82 -24.29
CA LYS A 693 -8.92 -20.73 -23.56
C LYS A 693 -10.13 -21.15 -24.38
N LEU A 694 -10.38 -20.48 -25.51
CA LEU A 694 -11.61 -20.71 -26.27
C LEU A 694 -11.49 -20.34 -27.74
N VAL A 695 -12.39 -20.90 -28.55
CA VAL A 695 -12.67 -20.49 -29.94
C VAL A 695 -14.13 -20.05 -30.02
N ASN A 696 -14.37 -18.81 -30.47
CA ASN A 696 -15.72 -18.31 -30.74
C ASN A 696 -15.94 -18.13 -32.25
N ILE A 697 -16.92 -18.85 -32.78
CA ILE A 697 -17.30 -18.88 -34.19
C ILE A 697 -18.49 -17.94 -34.40
N VAL A 698 -18.30 -16.92 -35.24
CA VAL A 698 -19.34 -15.94 -35.60
C VAL A 698 -19.91 -16.31 -36.97
N LEU A 699 -21.22 -16.58 -37.03
CA LEU A 699 -21.93 -16.98 -38.26
C LEU A 699 -22.63 -15.82 -38.98
#